data_AF-A0A433QVS4-F1
#
_entry.id   AF-A0A433QVS4-F1
#
_cell.length_a   1.000
_cell.length_b   1.000
_cell.length_c   1.000
_cell.angle_alpha   90.00
_cell.angle_beta   90.00
_cell.angle_gamma   90.00
#
_symmetry.space_group_name_H-M   'P 1'
#
loop_
_entity.id
_entity.type
_entity.pdbx_description
1 polymer ?
#
loop_
_entity_poly.entity_id
_entity_poly.type
_entity_poly.pdbx_seq_one_letter_code
_entity_poly.pdbx_strand_id
1 'polypeptide(L)'
;MPPKRKNVANGPKQTGPSKRRNIARTHSFRLLEDHDVTDTTSEHVNRIFLLDSSAVPEGGPTGIDFDTMEKRNYPKLDASRLDKHKLPFLIRNCAIEGLNLMQSLKEDFDEIKEESPDKKLAGIADGGKSYALYHVVQFCRASGWLVLYVPRLGTLAVEKDEDAAKKILTDFIKAEKTKLKKMKYPNKDYSVYDFILNGIGNEEFVKTFNGLMSVFLADELTYPLLIAVDEWNARFSQTTSCKEVLKAFNDKMMTSGFWLYSISAAFDPVQGLRNADATTILIKIPSYTEEEYDCTIECQQHFKRLPTGIGIIWELTTSLAPYFNFFSLFKAIDKEQIQYHSALIPRMILYWCIEWSSNLERPFEDVLKSFSNRAVNYYRGRIRRTLERASGLPVDNKTLIHQTAAFFYLNVPVTDLPELWEISGLFIEEKSEMDGGAYVYKCVCPSVDMAIVKYFQDSANSTITILIADPAINWRGLELLVSRYFRRGGISTVSLVDKNLMGEKRQDERLNISLSRSLEQTTLLINTPIPPGTFLILRRGHAVIDFIAYSSENLGELFFIQISKSSYTTHESKVTDLKNKIQGGNKSILEHYMGLCQTEDGKKRFPKVQAKDINNLSKKLPKGVYYVFITTSDSEIRSTNTIKNHPVILVQGDDVKSVVGSDWDSYKEKF
;
A
#
# COMPACT_ATOMS: atom_id res chain seq x y z
N MET A 1 -22.78 -80.49 -30.29
CA MET A 1 -22.41 -79.60 -31.41
C MET A 1 -21.54 -78.45 -30.87
N PRO A 2 -20.55 -77.99 -31.63
CA PRO A 2 -19.24 -77.52 -31.14
C PRO A 2 -19.04 -75.98 -31.35
N PRO A 3 -17.84 -75.38 -31.28
CA PRO A 3 -17.07 -75.06 -30.06
C PRO A 3 -16.38 -73.66 -30.07
N LYS A 4 -15.53 -73.41 -29.05
CA LYS A 4 -14.25 -72.64 -29.05
C LYS A 4 -14.19 -71.12 -28.74
N ARG A 5 -13.27 -70.87 -27.79
CA ARG A 5 -12.53 -69.64 -27.43
C ARG A 5 -12.00 -68.82 -28.64
N LYS A 6 -11.83 -67.51 -28.45
CA LYS A 6 -10.57 -66.79 -28.75
C LYS A 6 -10.43 -65.49 -27.93
N ASN A 7 -9.24 -65.33 -27.35
CA ASN A 7 -8.67 -64.08 -26.83
C ASN A 7 -8.26 -63.15 -27.98
N VAL A 8 -7.87 -61.93 -27.58
CA VAL A 8 -6.93 -60.96 -28.21
C VAL A 8 -7.59 -59.76 -28.89
N ALA A 9 -7.42 -58.56 -28.32
CA ALA A 9 -6.45 -57.55 -28.79
C ALA A 9 -6.69 -56.17 -28.14
N ASN A 10 -5.63 -55.59 -27.56
CA ASN A 10 -5.50 -54.16 -27.32
C ASN A 10 -5.51 -53.40 -28.66
N GLY A 11 -6.23 -52.27 -28.70
CA GLY A 11 -6.17 -51.26 -29.75
C GLY A 11 -6.56 -49.89 -29.16
N PRO A 12 -5.95 -48.78 -29.62
CA PRO A 12 -5.94 -47.51 -28.90
C PRO A 12 -7.29 -46.79 -29.01
N LYS A 13 -7.85 -46.37 -27.88
CA LYS A 13 -8.97 -45.41 -27.90
C LYS A 13 -8.39 -44.03 -28.22
N GLN A 14 -8.59 -43.63 -29.48
CA GLN A 14 -8.49 -42.25 -29.94
C GLN A 14 -9.27 -41.33 -28.97
N THR A 15 -8.56 -40.41 -28.34
CA THR A 15 -9.11 -39.29 -27.59
C THR A 15 -9.64 -38.26 -28.59
N GLY A 16 -10.96 -38.23 -28.78
CA GLY A 16 -11.64 -37.12 -29.46
C GLY A 16 -11.69 -35.84 -28.61
N PRO A 17 -12.05 -34.69 -29.21
CA PRO A 17 -11.93 -33.37 -28.58
C PRO A 17 -12.86 -33.24 -27.37
N SER A 18 -12.34 -32.59 -26.32
CA SER A 18 -13.02 -32.41 -25.04
C SER A 18 -14.32 -31.61 -25.21
N LYS A 19 -15.41 -32.09 -24.59
CA LYS A 19 -16.70 -31.41 -24.59
C LYS A 19 -16.61 -30.15 -23.72
N ARG A 20 -16.61 -28.97 -24.36
CA ARG A 20 -16.90 -27.68 -23.69
C ARG A 20 -18.26 -27.78 -22.98
N ARG A 21 -18.25 -27.84 -21.65
CA ARG A 21 -19.45 -27.70 -20.81
C ARG A 21 -19.64 -26.22 -20.53
N ASN A 22 -20.82 -25.67 -20.83
CA ASN A 22 -21.22 -24.35 -20.33
C ASN A 22 -21.16 -24.35 -18.81
N ILE A 23 -20.25 -23.57 -18.23
CA ILE A 23 -20.08 -23.44 -16.78
C ILE A 23 -20.94 -22.27 -16.31
N ALA A 24 -21.98 -22.55 -15.54
CA ALA A 24 -22.79 -21.52 -14.89
C ALA A 24 -21.94 -20.67 -13.93
N ARG A 25 -22.12 -19.34 -13.97
CA ARG A 25 -21.50 -18.40 -13.02
C ARG A 25 -22.14 -18.58 -11.65
N THR A 26 -21.43 -19.26 -10.76
CA THR A 26 -21.73 -19.29 -9.32
C THR A 26 -20.71 -18.43 -8.60
N HIS A 27 -21.19 -17.51 -7.74
CA HIS A 27 -20.38 -16.56 -6.96
C HIS A 27 -19.63 -17.19 -5.78
N SER A 28 -19.40 -18.51 -5.80
CA SER A 28 -18.71 -19.25 -4.76
C SER A 28 -17.41 -19.85 -5.29
N PHE A 29 -16.42 -20.03 -4.40
CA PHE A 29 -15.18 -20.72 -4.71
C PHE A 29 -15.42 -22.06 -5.38
N ARG A 30 -14.65 -22.30 -6.45
CA ARG A 30 -14.63 -23.57 -7.16
C ARG A 30 -13.21 -23.84 -7.63
N LEU A 31 -12.63 -24.92 -7.14
CA LEU A 31 -11.36 -25.44 -7.62
C LEU A 31 -11.57 -26.13 -8.99
N LEU A 32 -10.78 -25.74 -9.98
CA LEU A 32 -10.67 -26.43 -11.26
C LEU A 32 -9.56 -27.49 -11.12
N GLU A 33 -9.94 -28.76 -10.97
CA GLU A 33 -9.00 -29.83 -10.62
C GLU A 33 -8.05 -30.20 -11.78
N ASP A 34 -8.55 -30.16 -13.02
CA ASP A 34 -7.83 -30.52 -14.25
C ASP A 34 -7.94 -29.39 -15.28
N HIS A 35 -7.37 -28.22 -14.96
CA HIS A 35 -7.39 -27.05 -15.85
C HIS A 35 -6.08 -26.94 -16.65
N ASP A 36 -6.19 -26.93 -17.97
CA ASP A 36 -5.08 -26.56 -18.85
C ASP A 36 -4.98 -25.03 -18.91
N VAL A 37 -3.78 -24.48 -18.65
CA VAL A 37 -3.56 -23.03 -18.69
C VAL A 37 -3.90 -22.44 -20.06
N THR A 38 -3.76 -23.22 -21.15
CA THR A 38 -4.08 -22.79 -22.52
C THR A 38 -5.57 -22.67 -22.80
N ASP A 39 -6.43 -23.30 -21.99
CA ASP A 39 -7.90 -23.21 -22.08
C ASP A 39 -8.48 -22.02 -21.28
N THR A 40 -7.62 -21.18 -20.71
CA THR A 40 -8.05 -20.05 -19.87
C THR A 40 -8.75 -18.97 -20.68
N THR A 41 -9.96 -18.59 -20.26
CA THR A 41 -10.81 -17.59 -20.95
C THR A 41 -11.55 -16.71 -19.93
N SER A 42 -12.30 -15.72 -20.41
CA SER A 42 -13.14 -14.86 -19.57
C SER A 42 -14.22 -15.59 -18.76
N GLU A 43 -14.61 -16.82 -19.15
CA GLU A 43 -15.54 -17.66 -18.39
C GLU A 43 -14.92 -18.20 -17.09
N HIS A 44 -13.60 -18.27 -17.05
CA HIS A 44 -12.84 -18.79 -15.91
C HIS A 44 -12.42 -17.70 -14.92
N VAL A 45 -12.77 -16.44 -15.18
CA VAL A 45 -12.49 -15.33 -14.25
C VAL A 45 -13.09 -15.60 -12.87
N ASN A 46 -12.33 -15.27 -11.83
CA ASN A 46 -12.63 -15.54 -10.42
C ASN A 46 -12.64 -17.03 -10.04
N ARG A 47 -12.21 -17.93 -10.93
CA ARG A 47 -11.97 -19.34 -10.60
C ARG A 47 -10.53 -19.56 -10.17
N ILE A 48 -10.33 -20.63 -9.40
CA ILE A 48 -9.02 -21.01 -8.89
C ILE A 48 -8.68 -22.39 -9.41
N PHE A 49 -7.44 -22.57 -9.86
CA PHE A 49 -6.91 -23.86 -10.27
C PHE A 49 -5.56 -24.13 -9.61
N LEU A 50 -5.09 -25.36 -9.71
CA LEU A 50 -3.78 -25.75 -9.21
C LEU A 50 -2.73 -25.57 -10.32
N LEU A 51 -2.08 -24.41 -10.33
CA LEU A 51 -1.03 -24.09 -11.29
C LEU A 51 0.24 -24.88 -10.95
N ASP A 52 0.87 -25.47 -11.97
CA ASP A 52 2.13 -26.20 -11.83
C ASP A 52 3.33 -25.25 -11.88
N SER A 53 3.93 -24.98 -10.72
CA SER A 53 5.13 -24.15 -10.61
C SER A 53 6.36 -24.77 -11.27
N SER A 54 6.40 -26.08 -11.50
CA SER A 54 7.55 -26.74 -12.13
C SER A 54 7.73 -26.35 -13.59
N ALA A 55 6.67 -25.84 -14.24
CA ALA A 55 6.71 -25.27 -15.58
C ALA A 55 7.51 -23.95 -15.67
N VAL A 56 7.85 -23.34 -14.53
CA VAL A 56 8.69 -22.13 -14.45
C VAL A 56 9.85 -22.37 -13.49
N PRO A 57 10.88 -23.13 -13.91
CA PRO A 57 11.97 -23.54 -13.03
C PRO A 57 12.90 -22.41 -12.60
N GLU A 58 12.81 -21.23 -13.21
CA GLU A 58 13.55 -20.00 -12.85
C GLU A 58 13.09 -19.40 -11.52
N GLY A 59 11.94 -19.87 -11.02
CA GLY A 59 11.29 -19.38 -9.82
C GLY A 59 10.09 -18.51 -10.14
N GLY A 60 9.36 -18.14 -9.09
CA GLY A 60 8.14 -17.36 -9.21
C GLY A 60 8.19 -16.00 -8.52
N PRO A 61 7.08 -15.24 -8.61
CA PRO A 61 6.93 -13.95 -7.99
C PRO A 61 7.18 -14.00 -6.48
N THR A 62 7.53 -12.86 -5.90
CA THR A 62 7.69 -12.75 -4.44
C THR A 62 6.41 -13.18 -3.73
N GLY A 63 6.52 -14.20 -2.87
CA GLY A 63 5.39 -14.76 -2.13
C GLY A 63 5.00 -16.17 -2.55
N ILE A 64 5.43 -16.64 -3.74
CA ILE A 64 5.05 -17.96 -4.26
C ILE A 64 5.42 -19.12 -3.32
N ASP A 65 6.54 -19.00 -2.60
CA ASP A 65 6.99 -20.01 -1.64
C ASP A 65 6.02 -20.22 -0.47
N PHE A 66 5.12 -19.26 -0.21
CA PHE A 66 4.06 -19.38 0.80
C PHE A 66 2.79 -20.03 0.25
N ASP A 67 2.63 -20.09 -1.07
CA ASP A 67 1.47 -20.63 -1.74
C ASP A 67 1.67 -22.08 -2.19
N THR A 68 2.92 -22.55 -2.34
CA THR A 68 3.25 -23.95 -2.66
C THR A 68 2.67 -24.91 -1.63
N MET A 69 2.00 -25.97 -2.10
CA MET A 69 1.32 -26.95 -1.23
C MET A 69 2.30 -27.89 -0.51
N GLU A 70 3.03 -27.33 0.44
CA GLU A 70 3.98 -28.02 1.31
C GLU A 70 3.50 -28.05 2.76
N LYS A 71 3.94 -29.08 3.50
CA LYS A 71 3.57 -29.27 4.92
C LYS A 71 3.86 -28.04 5.79
N ARG A 72 4.93 -27.28 5.49
CA ARG A 72 5.27 -26.06 6.24
C ARG A 72 4.26 -24.93 6.08
N ASN A 73 3.63 -24.82 4.90
CA ASN A 73 2.66 -23.77 4.58
C ASN A 73 1.23 -24.20 4.93
N TYR A 74 0.95 -25.51 4.82
CA TYR A 74 -0.36 -26.11 4.98
C TYR A 74 -0.31 -27.28 5.98
N PRO A 75 0.05 -27.05 7.26
CA PRO A 75 0.33 -28.12 8.22
C PRO A 75 -0.90 -28.98 8.56
N LYS A 76 -2.11 -28.45 8.34
CA LYS A 76 -3.38 -29.14 8.61
C LYS A 76 -4.02 -29.75 7.36
N LEU A 77 -3.47 -29.53 6.15
CA LEU A 77 -4.03 -30.07 4.90
C LEU A 77 -3.80 -31.59 4.85
N ASP A 78 -4.72 -32.31 4.20
CA ASP A 78 -4.54 -33.74 3.95
C ASP A 78 -3.25 -33.97 3.14
N ALA A 79 -2.41 -34.89 3.63
CA ALA A 79 -1.14 -35.23 3.00
C ALA A 79 -1.30 -35.72 1.55
N SER A 80 -2.43 -36.34 1.21
CA SER A 80 -2.73 -36.77 -0.16
C SER A 80 -2.86 -35.61 -1.16
N ARG A 81 -3.14 -34.39 -0.65
CA ARG A 81 -3.31 -33.17 -1.44
C ARG A 81 -2.07 -32.29 -1.47
N LEU A 82 -1.02 -32.64 -0.71
CA LEU A 82 0.23 -31.90 -0.69
C LEU A 82 1.06 -32.25 -1.93
N ASP A 83 1.23 -31.27 -2.80
CA ASP A 83 2.16 -31.34 -3.92
C ASP A 83 2.96 -30.03 -3.96
N LYS A 84 4.26 -30.13 -3.68
CA LYS A 84 5.16 -28.97 -3.60
C LYS A 84 5.24 -28.16 -4.90
N HIS A 85 4.86 -28.77 -6.02
CA HIS A 85 4.86 -28.12 -7.33
C HIS A 85 3.54 -27.46 -7.67
N LYS A 86 2.44 -27.79 -7.00
CA LYS A 86 1.14 -27.17 -7.25
C LYS A 86 0.90 -26.01 -6.31
N LEU A 87 0.35 -24.93 -6.84
CA LEU A 87 -0.09 -23.76 -6.09
C LEU A 87 -1.54 -23.37 -6.44
N PRO A 88 -2.37 -22.97 -5.45
CA PRO A 88 -3.67 -22.38 -5.76
C PRO A 88 -3.48 -21.03 -6.46
N PHE A 89 -4.03 -20.89 -7.67
CA PHE A 89 -3.86 -19.70 -8.50
C PHE A 89 -5.21 -19.14 -8.96
N LEU A 90 -5.44 -17.83 -8.72
CA LEU A 90 -6.65 -17.11 -9.11
C LEU A 90 -6.55 -16.61 -10.55
N ILE A 91 -7.54 -16.94 -11.37
CA ILE A 91 -7.69 -16.39 -12.72
C ILE A 91 -8.34 -15.02 -12.62
N ARG A 92 -7.56 -13.98 -12.89
CA ARG A 92 -7.99 -12.58 -12.79
C ARG A 92 -8.38 -12.02 -14.13
N ASN A 93 -9.41 -11.17 -14.15
CA ASN A 93 -9.86 -10.54 -15.39
C ASN A 93 -8.74 -9.74 -16.08
N CYS A 94 -7.96 -8.99 -15.31
CA CYS A 94 -6.85 -8.20 -15.84
C CYS A 94 -5.71 -9.06 -16.44
N ALA A 95 -5.60 -10.34 -16.07
CA ALA A 95 -4.62 -11.24 -16.67
C ALA A 95 -5.14 -11.83 -18.00
N ILE A 96 -6.46 -12.03 -18.14
CA ILE A 96 -7.10 -12.54 -19.36
C ILE A 96 -6.80 -11.63 -20.56
N GLU A 97 -6.80 -10.31 -20.37
CA GLU A 97 -6.44 -9.36 -21.44
C GLU A 97 -5.03 -9.64 -22.00
N GLY A 98 -4.07 -9.95 -21.12
CA GLY A 98 -2.72 -10.33 -21.51
C GLY A 98 -2.67 -11.68 -22.22
N LEU A 99 -3.44 -12.67 -21.76
CA LEU A 99 -3.52 -13.99 -22.40
C LEU A 99 -4.12 -13.91 -23.81
N ASN A 100 -5.23 -13.19 -23.97
CA ASN A 100 -5.88 -12.98 -25.27
C ASN A 100 -4.95 -12.28 -26.26
N LEU A 101 -4.19 -11.29 -25.79
CA LEU A 101 -3.18 -10.63 -26.62
C LEU A 101 -2.11 -11.63 -27.08
N MET A 102 -1.53 -12.41 -26.16
CA MET A 102 -0.52 -13.41 -26.52
C MET A 102 -1.07 -14.48 -27.45
N GLN A 103 -2.34 -14.87 -27.29
CA GLN A 103 -2.98 -15.82 -28.20
C GLN A 103 -3.10 -15.27 -29.61
N SER A 104 -3.63 -14.05 -29.77
CA SER A 104 -3.75 -13.39 -31.08
C SER A 104 -2.38 -13.27 -31.77
N LEU A 105 -1.36 -12.87 -31.03
CA LEU A 105 0.00 -12.73 -31.58
C LEU A 105 0.61 -14.07 -32.01
N LYS A 106 0.23 -15.16 -31.32
CA LYS A 106 0.65 -16.50 -31.71
C LYS A 106 -0.01 -16.92 -33.03
N GLU A 107 -1.31 -16.68 -33.16
CA GLU A 107 -2.08 -16.98 -34.37
C GLU A 107 -1.49 -16.22 -35.57
N ASP A 108 -1.19 -14.92 -35.42
CA ASP A 108 -0.55 -14.11 -36.46
C ASP A 108 0.84 -14.67 -36.86
N PHE A 109 1.67 -15.05 -35.88
CA PHE A 109 3.00 -15.64 -36.13
C PHE A 109 2.92 -16.98 -36.88
N ASP A 110 1.95 -17.81 -36.52
CA ASP A 110 1.75 -19.13 -37.13
C ASP A 110 1.19 -19.03 -38.57
N GLU A 111 0.42 -17.98 -38.91
CA GLU A 111 -0.17 -17.75 -40.23
C GLU A 111 0.76 -17.08 -41.25
N ILE A 112 1.40 -15.96 -40.87
CA ILE A 112 2.07 -15.08 -41.85
C ILE A 112 3.60 -15.18 -41.74
N LYS A 113 4.14 -15.66 -40.62
CA LYS A 113 5.58 -15.58 -40.27
C LYS A 113 6.18 -14.16 -40.44
N GLU A 114 5.34 -13.12 -40.51
CA GLU A 114 5.76 -11.72 -40.48
C GLU A 114 5.37 -11.10 -39.15
N GLU A 115 6.22 -10.17 -38.71
CA GLU A 115 6.27 -9.69 -37.34
C GLU A 115 5.52 -8.35 -37.22
N SER A 116 4.51 -8.32 -36.36
CA SER A 116 3.81 -7.09 -35.98
C SER A 116 4.61 -6.33 -34.89
N PRO A 117 4.64 -4.98 -34.91
CA PRO A 117 5.52 -4.16 -34.09
C PRO A 117 5.19 -4.16 -32.58
N ASP A 118 6.23 -3.78 -31.82
CA ASP A 118 6.36 -3.67 -30.36
C ASP A 118 5.08 -3.31 -29.58
N LYS A 119 4.75 -4.11 -28.55
CA LYS A 119 3.69 -3.82 -27.57
C LYS A 119 4.14 -4.22 -26.16
N LYS A 120 4.05 -3.27 -25.21
CA LYS A 120 4.50 -3.37 -23.80
C LYS A 120 3.33 -3.71 -22.85
N LEU A 121 3.58 -3.99 -21.56
CA LEU A 121 2.56 -4.11 -20.50
C LEU A 121 3.06 -3.36 -19.24
N ALA A 122 2.19 -2.63 -18.54
CA ALA A 122 2.53 -2.02 -17.24
C ALA A 122 1.27 -1.80 -16.38
N GLY A 123 1.41 -1.95 -15.04
CA GLY A 123 0.29 -1.85 -14.11
C GLY A 123 0.66 -1.29 -12.73
N ILE A 124 -0.32 -1.17 -11.83
CA ILE A 124 -0.17 -0.54 -10.49
C ILE A 124 0.50 -1.46 -9.45
N ALA A 125 1.10 -0.87 -8.41
CA ALA A 125 1.85 -1.56 -7.36
C ALA A 125 1.01 -2.54 -6.52
N ASP A 126 1.61 -3.67 -6.09
CA ASP A 126 0.99 -4.74 -5.28
C ASP A 126 -0.34 -5.36 -5.72
N GLY A 127 -0.94 -4.91 -6.82
CA GLY A 127 -2.12 -5.56 -7.39
C GLY A 127 -1.84 -6.99 -7.88
N GLY A 128 -0.65 -7.57 -7.71
CA GLY A 128 -0.34 -8.91 -8.21
C GLY A 128 0.24 -8.93 -9.64
N LYS A 129 0.91 -7.86 -10.07
CA LYS A 129 1.61 -7.79 -11.37
C LYS A 129 2.52 -8.99 -11.63
N SER A 130 3.36 -9.33 -10.66
CA SER A 130 4.29 -10.45 -10.76
C SER A 130 3.54 -11.78 -10.91
N TYR A 131 2.36 -11.94 -10.27
CA TYR A 131 1.50 -13.10 -10.44
C TYR A 131 0.85 -13.13 -11.83
N ALA A 132 0.35 -11.99 -12.33
CA ALA A 132 -0.20 -11.88 -13.68
C ALA A 132 0.85 -12.19 -14.75
N LEU A 133 2.07 -11.63 -14.61
CA LEU A 133 3.22 -11.92 -15.46
C LEU A 133 3.57 -13.41 -15.45
N TYR A 134 3.61 -14.01 -14.26
CA TYR A 134 3.86 -15.44 -14.09
C TYR A 134 2.82 -16.31 -14.82
N HIS A 135 1.54 -15.91 -14.78
CA HIS A 135 0.47 -16.59 -15.51
C HIS A 135 0.68 -16.54 -17.03
N VAL A 136 1.02 -15.36 -17.56
CA VAL A 136 1.29 -15.17 -18.99
C VAL A 136 2.50 -16.01 -19.43
N VAL A 137 3.58 -16.04 -18.63
CA VAL A 137 4.75 -16.89 -18.90
C VAL A 137 4.37 -18.36 -19.00
N GLN A 138 3.56 -18.87 -18.07
CA GLN A 138 3.10 -20.26 -18.11
C GLN A 138 2.24 -20.54 -19.35
N PHE A 139 1.31 -19.64 -19.66
CA PHE A 139 0.48 -19.74 -20.86
C PHE A 139 1.30 -19.79 -22.14
N CYS A 140 2.25 -18.87 -22.32
CA CYS A 140 3.08 -18.81 -23.52
C CYS A 140 3.93 -20.08 -23.66
N ARG A 141 4.51 -20.59 -22.57
CA ARG A 141 5.27 -21.86 -22.59
C ARG A 141 4.42 -23.05 -23.00
N ALA A 142 3.24 -23.19 -22.41
CA ALA A 142 2.30 -24.25 -22.74
C ALA A 142 1.82 -24.13 -24.20
N SER A 143 1.67 -22.90 -24.69
CA SER A 143 1.32 -22.59 -26.08
C SER A 143 2.50 -22.68 -27.06
N GLY A 144 3.66 -23.16 -26.63
CA GLY A 144 4.80 -23.43 -27.51
C GLY A 144 5.72 -22.25 -27.83
N TRP A 145 5.58 -21.11 -27.14
CA TRP A 145 6.49 -19.97 -27.28
C TRP A 145 7.87 -20.26 -26.69
N LEU A 146 8.91 -19.67 -27.23
CA LEU A 146 10.21 -19.59 -26.57
C LEU A 146 10.16 -18.45 -25.54
N VAL A 147 10.40 -18.75 -24.25
CA VAL A 147 10.23 -17.74 -23.19
C VAL A 147 11.51 -17.56 -22.38
N LEU A 148 12.09 -16.37 -22.46
CA LEU A 148 13.13 -15.90 -21.53
C LEU A 148 12.45 -15.16 -20.37
N TYR A 149 12.40 -15.78 -19.19
CA TYR A 149 11.77 -15.17 -18.00
C TYR A 149 12.79 -14.80 -16.93
N VAL A 150 12.70 -13.57 -16.43
CA VAL A 150 13.52 -13.04 -15.33
C VAL A 150 12.59 -12.60 -14.18
N PRO A 151 12.39 -13.44 -13.13
CA PRO A 151 11.37 -13.20 -12.10
C PRO A 151 11.68 -12.11 -11.09
N ARG A 152 12.95 -11.69 -10.91
CA ARG A 152 13.36 -10.70 -9.89
C ARG A 152 14.59 -9.94 -10.36
N LEU A 153 14.44 -9.05 -11.35
CA LEU A 153 15.56 -8.29 -11.88
C LEU A 153 16.28 -7.49 -10.79
N GLY A 154 15.54 -7.00 -9.78
CA GLY A 154 16.12 -6.26 -8.66
C GLY A 154 17.13 -7.03 -7.83
N THR A 155 16.96 -8.35 -7.70
CA THR A 155 17.93 -9.21 -7.00
C THR A 155 19.17 -9.44 -7.86
N LEU A 156 18.99 -9.63 -9.16
CA LEU A 156 20.11 -9.79 -10.10
C LEU A 156 20.90 -8.49 -10.28
N ALA A 157 20.22 -7.34 -10.22
CA ALA A 157 20.80 -6.03 -10.45
C ALA A 157 21.95 -5.68 -9.48
N VAL A 158 21.99 -6.28 -8.29
CA VAL A 158 23.05 -6.08 -7.30
C VAL A 158 24.21 -7.07 -7.42
N GLU A 159 24.05 -8.14 -8.20
CA GLU A 159 25.08 -9.15 -8.47
C GLU A 159 26.09 -8.65 -9.52
N LYS A 160 27.25 -9.30 -9.63
CA LYS A 160 28.22 -9.02 -10.71
C LYS A 160 27.66 -9.50 -12.05
N ASP A 161 28.12 -8.90 -13.15
CA ASP A 161 27.68 -9.28 -14.50
C ASP A 161 27.78 -10.79 -14.78
N GLU A 162 28.89 -11.43 -14.40
CA GLU A 162 29.07 -12.88 -14.60
C GLU A 162 28.09 -13.73 -13.80
N ASP A 163 27.81 -13.37 -12.54
CA ASP A 163 26.88 -14.12 -11.68
C ASP A 163 25.44 -13.99 -12.18
N ALA A 164 25.05 -12.77 -12.57
CA ALA A 164 23.74 -12.50 -13.14
C ALA A 164 23.54 -13.23 -14.48
N ALA A 165 24.52 -13.16 -15.38
CA ALA A 165 24.49 -13.86 -16.67
C ALA A 165 24.43 -15.37 -16.48
N LYS A 166 25.27 -15.93 -15.59
CA LYS A 166 25.29 -17.36 -15.26
C LYS A 166 23.92 -17.83 -14.80
N LYS A 167 23.28 -17.07 -13.91
CA LYS A 167 21.96 -17.40 -13.38
C LYS A 167 20.91 -17.42 -14.48
N ILE A 168 20.82 -16.35 -15.27
CA ILE A 168 19.86 -16.25 -16.38
C ILE A 168 20.05 -17.40 -17.38
N LEU A 169 21.29 -17.69 -17.79
CA LEU A 169 21.58 -18.74 -18.77
C LEU A 169 21.26 -20.14 -18.22
N THR A 170 21.61 -20.42 -16.96
CA THR A 170 21.34 -21.72 -16.32
C THR A 170 19.84 -21.98 -16.21
N ASP A 171 19.10 -20.96 -15.80
CA ASP A 171 17.66 -20.98 -15.63
C ASP A 171 16.94 -21.16 -16.98
N PHE A 172 17.37 -20.40 -18.00
CA PHE A 172 16.82 -20.48 -19.34
C PHE A 172 17.06 -21.84 -20.02
N ILE A 173 18.27 -22.41 -19.90
CA ILE A 173 18.57 -23.72 -20.50
C ILE A 173 17.73 -24.84 -19.87
N LYS A 174 17.42 -24.72 -18.57
CA LYS A 174 16.61 -25.69 -17.83
C LYS A 174 15.16 -25.62 -18.27
N ALA A 175 14.64 -24.43 -18.52
CA ALA A 175 13.26 -24.22 -18.94
C ALA A 175 13.01 -24.58 -20.42
N GLU A 176 13.89 -24.16 -21.32
CA GLU A 176 13.64 -24.19 -22.78
C GLU A 176 14.45 -25.26 -23.52
N LYS A 177 15.06 -26.20 -22.80
CA LYS A 177 15.95 -27.26 -23.32
C LYS A 177 15.53 -27.85 -24.67
N THR A 178 14.28 -28.29 -24.78
CA THR A 178 13.78 -28.97 -25.98
C THR A 178 13.68 -28.03 -27.19
N LYS A 179 13.29 -26.78 -26.98
CA LYS A 179 13.19 -25.77 -28.05
C LYS A 179 14.58 -25.32 -28.50
N LEU A 180 15.48 -25.06 -27.53
CA LEU A 180 16.85 -24.63 -27.79
C LEU A 180 17.68 -25.65 -28.58
N LYS A 181 17.47 -26.95 -28.37
CA LYS A 181 18.12 -28.02 -29.15
C LYS A 181 17.68 -28.05 -30.61
N LYS A 182 16.49 -27.56 -30.91
CA LYS A 182 15.93 -27.51 -32.27
C LYS A 182 16.32 -26.24 -33.02
N MET A 183 16.69 -25.17 -32.30
CA MET A 183 17.15 -23.92 -32.90
C MET A 183 18.64 -24.02 -33.26
N LYS A 184 18.97 -23.66 -34.50
CA LYS A 184 20.38 -23.54 -34.94
C LYS A 184 20.97 -22.22 -34.49
N TYR A 185 22.24 -22.22 -34.09
CA TYR A 185 22.97 -20.99 -33.86
C TYR A 185 23.39 -20.37 -35.20
N PRO A 186 23.26 -19.05 -35.42
CA PRO A 186 23.56 -18.43 -36.70
C PRO A 186 24.97 -18.75 -37.21
N ASN A 187 25.07 -19.08 -38.50
CA ASN A 187 26.34 -19.34 -39.20
C ASN A 187 27.20 -20.46 -38.58
N LYS A 188 26.58 -21.41 -37.85
CA LYS A 188 27.24 -22.54 -37.21
C LYS A 188 26.37 -23.80 -37.29
N ASP A 189 27.02 -24.96 -37.28
CA ASP A 189 26.34 -26.28 -37.35
C ASP A 189 25.90 -26.84 -35.99
N TYR A 190 25.95 -26.04 -34.92
CA TYR A 190 25.51 -26.43 -33.58
C TYR A 190 24.24 -25.71 -33.15
N SER A 191 23.52 -26.27 -32.18
CA SER A 191 22.27 -25.70 -31.68
C SER A 191 22.49 -24.52 -30.73
N VAL A 192 21.49 -23.67 -30.54
CA VAL A 192 21.53 -22.61 -29.50
C VAL A 192 21.73 -23.22 -28.10
N TYR A 193 21.21 -24.44 -27.87
CA TYR A 193 21.50 -25.18 -26.64
C TYR A 193 22.99 -25.47 -26.47
N ASP A 194 23.67 -25.96 -27.51
CA ASP A 194 25.10 -26.29 -27.45
C ASP A 194 25.95 -25.03 -27.28
N PHE A 195 25.55 -23.92 -27.90
CA PHE A 195 26.16 -22.60 -27.69
C PHE A 195 26.17 -22.21 -26.22
N ILE A 196 24.98 -22.21 -25.59
CA ILE A 196 24.83 -21.81 -24.19
C ILE A 196 25.59 -22.77 -23.28
N LEU A 197 25.50 -24.08 -23.52
CA LEU A 197 26.14 -25.09 -22.69
C LEU A 197 27.67 -24.98 -22.74
N ASN A 198 28.25 -24.74 -23.91
CA ASN A 198 29.69 -24.51 -24.07
C ASN A 198 30.12 -23.22 -23.36
N GLY A 199 29.33 -22.15 -23.50
CA GLY A 199 29.55 -20.89 -22.79
C GLY A 199 29.56 -21.04 -21.27
N ILE A 200 28.60 -21.79 -20.73
CA ILE A 200 28.52 -22.13 -19.30
C ILE A 200 29.74 -22.97 -18.87
N GLY A 201 30.11 -23.98 -19.67
CA GLY A 201 31.23 -24.88 -19.36
C GLY A 201 32.61 -24.19 -19.39
N ASN A 202 32.76 -23.15 -20.22
CA ASN A 202 33.97 -22.35 -20.32
C ASN A 202 33.97 -21.11 -19.41
N GLU A 203 32.94 -20.95 -18.57
CA GLU A 203 32.74 -19.78 -17.70
C GLU A 203 32.70 -18.42 -18.44
N GLU A 204 32.28 -18.42 -19.72
CA GLU A 204 32.12 -17.21 -20.54
C GLU A 204 30.68 -16.65 -20.47
N PHE A 205 30.13 -16.39 -19.28
CA PHE A 205 28.68 -16.17 -19.11
C PHE A 205 28.19 -14.89 -19.77
N VAL A 206 28.83 -13.75 -19.53
CA VAL A 206 28.39 -12.46 -20.11
C VAL A 206 28.46 -12.47 -21.64
N LYS A 207 29.57 -12.98 -22.19
CA LYS A 207 29.77 -13.12 -23.63
C LYS A 207 28.71 -14.03 -24.25
N THR A 208 28.40 -15.14 -23.59
CA THR A 208 27.36 -16.09 -24.03
C THR A 208 25.97 -15.45 -23.97
N PHE A 209 25.67 -14.69 -22.92
CA PHE A 209 24.41 -13.98 -22.79
C PHE A 209 24.24 -12.91 -23.88
N ASN A 210 25.26 -12.12 -24.15
CA ASN A 210 25.24 -11.14 -25.25
C ASN A 210 25.08 -11.81 -26.62
N GLY A 211 25.74 -12.95 -26.83
CA GLY A 211 25.57 -13.76 -28.03
C GLY A 211 24.14 -14.30 -28.18
N LEU A 212 23.54 -14.79 -27.09
CA LEU A 212 22.15 -15.24 -27.07
C LEU A 212 21.18 -14.10 -27.38
N MET A 213 21.34 -12.94 -26.75
CA MET A 213 20.52 -11.76 -27.07
C MET A 213 20.65 -11.41 -28.55
N SER A 214 21.86 -11.47 -29.13
CA SER A 214 22.04 -11.24 -30.58
C SER A 214 21.29 -12.24 -31.46
N VAL A 215 21.12 -13.49 -31.02
CA VAL A 215 20.27 -14.48 -31.73
C VAL A 215 18.79 -14.10 -31.66
N PHE A 216 18.34 -13.56 -30.54
CA PHE A 216 16.96 -13.07 -30.39
C PHE A 216 16.66 -11.80 -31.18
N LEU A 217 17.70 -11.06 -31.58
CA LEU A 217 17.57 -9.88 -32.44
C LEU A 217 17.71 -10.20 -33.93
N ALA A 218 17.68 -11.49 -34.31
CA ALA A 218 17.76 -11.92 -35.71
C ALA A 218 16.36 -12.04 -36.34
N ASP A 219 16.27 -11.79 -37.64
CA ASP A 219 14.99 -11.65 -38.36
C ASP A 219 14.23 -12.97 -38.61
N GLU A 220 14.80 -14.14 -38.27
CA GLU A 220 14.15 -15.44 -38.49
C GLU A 220 14.17 -16.32 -37.24
N LEU A 221 13.18 -16.16 -36.36
CA LEU A 221 13.00 -17.03 -35.19
C LEU A 221 12.16 -18.27 -35.54
N THR A 222 12.58 -19.44 -35.04
CA THR A 222 11.84 -20.70 -35.22
C THR A 222 10.55 -20.77 -34.40
N TYR A 223 10.46 -19.99 -33.33
CA TYR A 223 9.35 -19.94 -32.39
C TYR A 223 9.01 -18.48 -32.10
N PRO A 224 7.75 -18.15 -31.77
CA PRO A 224 7.44 -16.84 -31.23
C PRO A 224 8.18 -16.65 -29.90
N LEU A 225 8.87 -15.53 -29.75
CA LEU A 225 9.71 -15.21 -28.60
C LEU A 225 9.00 -14.27 -27.63
N LEU A 226 9.03 -14.60 -26.35
CA LEU A 226 8.64 -13.72 -25.24
C LEU A 226 9.85 -13.47 -24.33
N ILE A 227 10.21 -12.21 -24.14
CA ILE A 227 11.13 -11.77 -23.08
C ILE A 227 10.31 -11.15 -21.96
N ALA A 228 10.18 -11.89 -20.87
CA ALA A 228 9.38 -11.54 -19.71
C ALA A 228 10.28 -11.10 -18.53
N VAL A 229 10.14 -9.86 -18.03
CA VAL A 229 11.01 -9.34 -16.97
C VAL A 229 10.22 -8.69 -15.84
N ASP A 230 10.29 -9.24 -14.64
CA ASP A 230 9.74 -8.60 -13.44
C ASP A 230 10.75 -7.63 -12.82
N GLU A 231 10.22 -6.60 -12.14
CA GLU A 231 11.00 -5.52 -11.53
C GLU A 231 11.88 -4.76 -12.53
N TRP A 232 11.38 -4.55 -13.75
CA TRP A 232 12.13 -3.95 -14.86
C TRP A 232 12.79 -2.62 -14.51
N ASN A 233 12.11 -1.80 -13.70
CA ASN A 233 12.64 -0.51 -13.28
C ASN A 233 13.88 -0.60 -12.37
N ALA A 234 14.25 -1.78 -11.88
CA ALA A 234 15.55 -2.01 -11.23
C ALA A 234 16.73 -1.71 -12.16
N ARG A 235 16.56 -1.87 -13.48
CA ARG A 235 17.57 -1.58 -14.50
C ARG A 235 18.07 -0.13 -14.45
N PHE A 236 17.22 0.80 -14.03
CA PHE A 236 17.52 2.24 -14.00
C PHE A 236 18.06 2.70 -12.64
N SER A 237 18.22 1.78 -11.68
CA SER A 237 18.76 2.13 -10.37
C SER A 237 20.23 2.56 -10.47
N GLN A 238 20.65 3.55 -9.69
CA GLN A 238 22.05 3.96 -9.63
C GLN A 238 22.95 2.92 -8.93
N THR A 239 22.36 1.99 -8.17
CA THR A 239 23.08 0.99 -7.36
C THR A 239 23.31 -0.33 -8.09
N THR A 240 23.09 -0.41 -9.40
CA THR A 240 23.24 -1.66 -10.15
C THR A 240 24.71 -2.01 -10.42
N SER A 241 25.06 -3.27 -10.18
CA SER A 241 26.39 -3.83 -10.39
C SER A 241 26.54 -4.52 -11.76
N CYS A 242 25.49 -5.17 -12.28
CA CYS A 242 25.53 -5.91 -13.55
C CYS A 242 25.17 -5.05 -14.77
N LYS A 243 26.03 -4.07 -15.08
CA LYS A 243 25.73 -3.06 -16.12
C LYS A 243 25.71 -3.64 -17.53
N GLU A 244 26.57 -4.62 -17.84
CA GLU A 244 26.64 -5.21 -19.17
C GLU A 244 25.42 -6.08 -19.47
N VAL A 245 25.02 -6.93 -18.52
CA VAL A 245 23.81 -7.76 -18.62
C VAL A 245 22.57 -6.88 -18.79
N LEU A 246 22.46 -5.83 -17.98
CA LEU A 246 21.35 -4.88 -18.07
C LEU A 246 21.36 -4.09 -19.39
N LYS A 247 22.53 -3.79 -19.96
CA LYS A 247 22.62 -3.10 -21.26
C LYS A 247 22.10 -3.99 -22.40
N ALA A 248 22.33 -5.30 -22.33
CA ALA A 248 21.88 -6.26 -23.33
C ALA A 248 20.36 -6.40 -23.41
N PHE A 249 19.62 -6.14 -22.33
CA PHE A 249 18.16 -6.04 -22.37
C PHE A 249 17.69 -4.73 -23.05
N ASN A 250 17.97 -4.53 -24.34
CA ASN A 250 17.56 -3.33 -25.07
C ASN A 250 16.22 -3.53 -25.78
N ASP A 251 15.14 -3.02 -25.20
CA ASP A 251 13.77 -3.13 -25.74
C ASP A 251 13.57 -2.38 -27.06
N LYS A 252 14.52 -1.54 -27.48
CA LYS A 252 14.48 -0.82 -28.77
C LYS A 252 15.14 -1.54 -29.94
N MET A 253 15.79 -2.67 -29.69
CA MET A 253 16.60 -3.36 -30.71
C MET A 253 15.95 -4.64 -31.23
N MET A 254 14.89 -5.14 -30.60
CA MET A 254 14.21 -6.34 -31.08
C MET A 254 13.46 -6.04 -32.37
N THR A 255 13.86 -6.73 -33.44
CA THR A 255 13.10 -6.81 -34.69
C THR A 255 12.01 -7.88 -34.60
N SER A 256 12.30 -8.96 -33.86
CA SER A 256 11.48 -10.16 -33.71
C SER A 256 11.14 -10.49 -32.25
N GLY A 257 9.86 -10.72 -31.96
CA GLY A 257 9.36 -11.16 -30.64
C GLY A 257 8.70 -10.09 -29.76
N PHE A 258 8.42 -10.43 -28.50
CA PHE A 258 7.62 -9.59 -27.58
C PHE A 258 8.31 -9.33 -26.25
N TRP A 259 8.28 -8.07 -25.81
CA TRP A 259 8.68 -7.67 -24.46
C TRP A 259 7.47 -7.54 -23.55
N LEU A 260 7.57 -8.20 -22.40
CA LEU A 260 6.58 -8.11 -21.36
C LEU A 260 7.27 -7.85 -20.03
N TYR A 261 7.03 -6.72 -19.40
CA TYR A 261 7.65 -6.41 -18.13
C TYR A 261 6.70 -5.86 -17.08
N SER A 262 7.07 -5.99 -15.81
CA SER A 262 6.38 -5.34 -14.70
C SER A 262 7.26 -4.34 -13.97
N ILE A 263 6.67 -3.21 -13.61
CA ILE A 263 7.30 -2.16 -12.83
C ILE A 263 7.06 -2.45 -11.36
N SER A 264 8.12 -2.53 -10.56
CA SER A 264 7.98 -2.74 -9.12
C SER A 264 8.07 -1.41 -8.38
N ALA A 265 7.11 -1.16 -7.49
CA ALA A 265 7.18 -0.02 -6.57
C ALA A 265 8.35 -0.13 -5.58
N ALA A 266 9.09 -1.24 -5.56
CA ALA A 266 10.34 -1.37 -4.81
C ALA A 266 11.52 -0.60 -5.43
N PHE A 267 11.43 -0.18 -6.71
CA PHE A 267 12.47 0.60 -7.41
C PHE A 267 11.91 1.93 -7.95
N ASP A 268 12.80 2.82 -8.38
CA ASP A 268 12.48 4.18 -8.81
C ASP A 268 11.49 4.18 -9.98
N PRO A 269 10.57 5.16 -10.07
CA PRO A 269 9.74 5.32 -11.26
C PRO A 269 10.65 5.61 -12.46
N VAL A 270 10.35 4.98 -13.59
CA VAL A 270 11.04 5.28 -14.83
C VAL A 270 10.46 6.57 -15.38
N GLN A 271 11.27 7.63 -15.48
CA GLN A 271 10.86 8.84 -16.18
C GLN A 271 10.46 8.48 -17.61
N GLY A 272 9.28 8.94 -18.05
CA GLY A 272 8.80 8.69 -19.40
C GLY A 272 7.99 7.41 -19.58
N LEU A 273 7.64 6.64 -18.54
CA LEU A 273 6.72 5.50 -18.70
C LEU A 273 5.25 5.92 -18.93
N ARG A 274 4.87 7.17 -18.59
CA ARG A 274 3.64 7.82 -19.08
C ARG A 274 3.76 8.42 -20.49
N ASN A 275 4.99 8.69 -20.93
CA ASN A 275 5.32 9.11 -22.31
C ASN A 275 5.96 7.94 -23.06
N ALA A 276 5.52 6.72 -22.77
CA ALA A 276 5.92 5.59 -23.56
C ALA A 276 5.35 5.84 -24.96
N ASP A 277 6.22 5.87 -25.97
CA ASP A 277 5.87 6.14 -27.36
C ASP A 277 4.60 5.36 -27.77
N ALA A 278 3.88 5.86 -28.79
CA ALA A 278 2.55 5.40 -29.24
C ALA A 278 2.38 3.88 -29.50
N THR A 279 3.44 3.08 -29.36
CA THR A 279 3.50 1.62 -29.49
C THR A 279 3.33 0.85 -28.16
N THR A 280 3.27 1.52 -27.00
CA THR A 280 3.22 0.86 -25.68
C THR A 280 1.79 0.54 -25.21
N ILE A 281 1.46 -0.74 -24.93
CA ILE A 281 0.20 -1.12 -24.27
C ILE A 281 0.37 -1.10 -22.74
N LEU A 282 -0.65 -0.66 -22.00
CA LEU A 282 -0.60 -0.55 -20.53
C LEU A 282 -1.72 -1.41 -19.90
N ILE A 283 -1.39 -2.60 -19.38
CA ILE A 283 -2.35 -3.41 -18.59
C ILE A 283 -2.27 -3.05 -17.10
N LYS A 284 -3.23 -2.23 -16.65
CA LYS A 284 -3.39 -1.89 -15.23
C LYS A 284 -3.89 -3.10 -14.43
N ILE A 285 -3.12 -3.49 -13.41
CA ILE A 285 -3.46 -4.62 -12.52
C ILE A 285 -4.02 -4.09 -11.19
N PRO A 286 -5.35 -4.00 -11.00
CA PRO A 286 -5.95 -3.45 -9.77
C PRO A 286 -5.74 -4.36 -8.54
N SER A 287 -6.10 -3.84 -7.35
CA SER A 287 -6.45 -4.67 -6.18
C SER A 287 -7.57 -5.65 -6.55
N TYR A 288 -7.87 -6.59 -5.66
CA TYR A 288 -8.98 -7.52 -5.91
C TYR A 288 -10.31 -6.80 -6.05
N THR A 289 -11.18 -7.30 -6.94
CA THR A 289 -12.62 -7.06 -6.83
C THR A 289 -13.18 -7.80 -5.61
N GLU A 290 -14.41 -7.50 -5.21
CA GLU A 290 -15.06 -8.22 -4.10
C GLU A 290 -15.19 -9.72 -4.41
N GLU A 291 -15.48 -10.09 -5.66
CA GLU A 291 -15.57 -11.50 -6.05
C GLU A 291 -14.19 -12.19 -6.07
N GLU A 292 -13.14 -11.50 -6.53
CA GLU A 292 -11.76 -12.00 -6.46
C GLU A 292 -11.34 -12.23 -4.99
N TYR A 293 -11.73 -11.31 -4.11
CA TYR A 293 -11.50 -11.40 -2.68
C TYR A 293 -12.23 -12.61 -2.06
N ASP A 294 -13.53 -12.75 -2.31
CA ASP A 294 -14.33 -13.84 -1.75
C ASP A 294 -13.81 -15.21 -2.18
N CYS A 295 -13.56 -15.40 -3.49
CA CYS A 295 -12.98 -16.62 -4.01
C CYS A 295 -11.60 -16.91 -3.40
N THR A 296 -10.80 -15.86 -3.16
CA THR A 296 -9.49 -16.01 -2.50
C THR A 296 -9.66 -16.43 -1.05
N ILE A 297 -10.51 -15.77 -0.25
CA ILE A 297 -10.73 -16.12 1.15
C ILE A 297 -11.21 -17.57 1.27
N GLU A 298 -12.20 -17.96 0.49
CA GLU A 298 -12.76 -19.32 0.49
C GLU A 298 -11.73 -20.36 0.06
N CYS A 299 -10.86 -20.04 -0.90
CA CYS A 299 -9.72 -20.89 -1.25
C CYS A 299 -8.76 -21.07 -0.06
N GLN A 300 -8.40 -19.98 0.61
CA GLN A 300 -7.50 -20.04 1.76
C GLN A 300 -8.12 -20.80 2.93
N GLN A 301 -9.45 -20.76 3.10
CA GLN A 301 -10.18 -21.59 4.06
C GLN A 301 -10.17 -23.07 3.65
N HIS A 302 -10.45 -23.37 2.38
CA HIS A 302 -10.42 -24.72 1.82
C HIS A 302 -9.05 -25.40 2.00
N PHE A 303 -7.97 -24.66 1.80
CA PHE A 303 -6.61 -25.15 2.05
C PHE A 303 -6.15 -25.00 3.51
N LYS A 304 -7.02 -24.58 4.44
CA LYS A 304 -6.74 -24.47 5.89
C LYS A 304 -5.60 -23.48 6.24
N ARG A 305 -5.49 -22.37 5.51
CA ARG A 305 -4.67 -21.20 5.86
C ARG A 305 -5.46 -20.13 6.60
N LEU A 306 -6.78 -20.12 6.41
CA LEU A 306 -7.72 -19.31 7.17
C LEU A 306 -8.77 -20.19 7.88
N PRO A 307 -9.33 -19.75 9.02
CA PRO A 307 -10.40 -20.48 9.70
C PRO A 307 -11.67 -20.60 8.83
N THR A 308 -12.33 -21.77 8.85
CA THR A 308 -13.56 -22.03 8.08
C THR A 308 -14.79 -21.28 8.57
N GLY A 309 -14.71 -20.59 9.72
CA GLY A 309 -15.78 -19.76 10.30
C GLY A 309 -15.71 -18.27 9.93
N ILE A 310 -14.90 -17.89 8.93
CA ILE A 310 -14.95 -16.53 8.37
C ILE A 310 -16.16 -16.45 7.45
N GLY A 311 -17.29 -16.03 8.00
CA GLY A 311 -18.56 -15.95 7.29
C GLY A 311 -19.74 -16.21 8.22
N ILE A 312 -20.69 -15.28 8.23
CA ILE A 312 -22.01 -15.30 8.88
C ILE A 312 -22.03 -14.77 10.33
N ILE A 313 -22.18 -13.45 10.48
CA ILE A 313 -23.23 -12.86 11.35
C ILE A 313 -23.79 -11.61 10.66
N TRP A 314 -24.77 -11.81 9.78
CA TRP A 314 -25.82 -10.84 9.55
C TRP A 314 -27.12 -11.62 9.66
N GLU A 315 -28.08 -11.11 10.44
CA GLU A 315 -29.39 -11.71 10.74
C GLU A 315 -29.42 -12.86 11.78
N LEU A 316 -29.47 -12.50 13.08
CA LEU A 316 -30.29 -13.20 14.09
C LEU A 316 -30.32 -12.46 15.46
N THR A 317 -30.39 -11.12 15.49
CA THR A 317 -30.51 -10.35 16.75
C THR A 317 -31.81 -9.55 16.88
N THR A 318 -32.88 -9.94 16.18
CA THR A 318 -34.22 -9.33 16.39
C THR A 318 -35.28 -10.28 16.95
N SER A 319 -34.95 -11.50 17.34
CA SER A 319 -35.96 -12.40 17.90
C SER A 319 -35.33 -13.51 18.75
N LEU A 320 -35.19 -13.28 20.05
CA LEU A 320 -35.58 -14.17 21.17
C LEU A 320 -34.75 -13.96 22.45
N ALA A 321 -35.47 -13.66 23.54
CA ALA A 321 -35.19 -13.87 24.97
C ALA A 321 -34.25 -12.90 25.75
N PRO A 322 -34.72 -12.30 26.88
CA PRO A 322 -33.98 -11.32 27.69
C PRO A 322 -33.20 -11.89 28.90
N TYR A 323 -32.81 -13.17 28.92
CA TYR A 323 -32.13 -13.76 30.08
C TYR A 323 -31.09 -14.82 29.68
N PHE A 324 -29.94 -14.40 29.15
CA PHE A 324 -28.71 -15.20 29.20
C PHE A 324 -27.49 -14.28 29.19
N ASN A 325 -26.55 -14.52 30.11
CA ASN A 325 -25.28 -13.80 30.26
C ASN A 325 -24.51 -13.75 28.94
N PHE A 326 -24.53 -12.58 28.30
CA PHE A 326 -23.99 -12.30 26.97
C PHE A 326 -22.50 -11.91 27.03
N PHE A 327 -21.64 -12.75 27.61
CA PHE A 327 -20.20 -12.48 27.71
C PHE A 327 -19.31 -13.55 27.04
N SER A 328 -19.88 -14.46 26.24
CA SER A 328 -19.09 -15.53 25.61
C SER A 328 -19.50 -15.93 24.19
N LEU A 329 -20.36 -15.18 23.49
CA LEU A 329 -20.88 -15.61 22.19
C LEU A 329 -20.39 -14.72 21.02
N PHE A 330 -19.60 -15.36 20.17
CA PHE A 330 -19.15 -15.00 18.81
C PHE A 330 -17.92 -14.09 18.63
N LYS A 331 -16.76 -14.73 18.83
CA LYS A 331 -15.60 -14.64 17.93
C LYS A 331 -15.97 -15.11 16.50
N ALA A 332 -16.88 -14.43 15.81
CA ALA A 332 -17.04 -14.64 14.37
C ALA A 332 -16.00 -13.76 13.67
N ILE A 333 -15.05 -14.38 12.97
CA ILE A 333 -14.10 -13.62 12.17
C ILE A 333 -14.89 -13.09 10.97
N ASP A 334 -14.98 -11.77 10.87
CA ASP A 334 -15.79 -11.14 9.84
C ASP A 334 -14.96 -10.93 8.57
N LYS A 335 -15.45 -11.42 7.43
CA LYS A 335 -14.83 -11.16 6.12
C LYS A 335 -14.71 -9.64 5.92
N GLU A 336 -15.69 -8.87 6.37
CA GLU A 336 -15.66 -7.40 6.26
C GLU A 336 -14.48 -6.78 7.03
N GLN A 337 -14.10 -7.34 8.19
CA GLN A 337 -12.93 -6.87 8.93
C GLN A 337 -11.63 -7.16 8.18
N ILE A 338 -11.50 -8.37 7.62
CA ILE A 338 -10.33 -8.71 6.79
C ILE A 338 -10.29 -7.82 5.55
N GLN A 339 -11.43 -7.60 4.90
CA GLN A 339 -11.57 -6.70 3.75
C GLN A 339 -11.17 -5.27 4.13
N TYR A 340 -11.70 -4.72 5.21
CA TYR A 340 -11.38 -3.38 5.71
C TYR A 340 -9.88 -3.20 5.99
N HIS A 341 -9.25 -4.18 6.64
CA HIS A 341 -7.83 -4.11 6.99
C HIS A 341 -6.90 -4.41 5.82
N SER A 342 -7.33 -5.23 4.87
CA SER A 342 -6.54 -5.58 3.68
C SER A 342 -6.76 -4.61 2.51
N ALA A 343 -7.89 -3.91 2.50
CA ALA A 343 -8.39 -3.10 1.39
C ALA A 343 -8.28 -3.80 0.04
N LEU A 344 -8.63 -5.10 0.02
CA LEU A 344 -8.59 -5.96 -1.16
C LEU A 344 -7.18 -6.10 -1.77
N ILE A 345 -6.11 -5.72 -1.05
CA ILE A 345 -4.73 -5.84 -1.51
C ILE A 345 -4.27 -7.30 -1.35
N PRO A 346 -3.88 -8.00 -2.44
CA PRO A 346 -3.50 -9.42 -2.39
C PRO A 346 -2.42 -9.74 -1.36
N ARG A 347 -1.41 -8.87 -1.24
CA ARG A 347 -0.32 -9.02 -0.26
C ARG A 347 -0.81 -8.96 1.19
N MET A 348 -1.83 -8.15 1.48
CA MET A 348 -2.38 -8.06 2.83
C MET A 348 -3.18 -9.32 3.18
N ILE A 349 -3.88 -9.93 2.22
CA ILE A 349 -4.54 -11.23 2.41
C ILE A 349 -3.50 -12.32 2.69
N LEU A 350 -2.37 -12.33 1.96
CA LEU A 350 -1.24 -13.22 2.24
C LEU A 350 -0.73 -13.05 3.69
N TYR A 351 -0.62 -11.81 4.19
CA TYR A 351 -0.20 -11.56 5.56
C TYR A 351 -1.19 -12.12 6.58
N TRP A 352 -2.50 -11.98 6.36
CA TRP A 352 -3.50 -12.65 7.19
C TRP A 352 -3.30 -14.18 7.20
N CYS A 353 -3.10 -14.78 6.04
CA CYS A 353 -2.81 -16.22 5.96
C CYS A 353 -1.53 -16.62 6.71
N ILE A 354 -0.47 -15.81 6.66
CA ILE A 354 0.78 -16.08 7.38
C ILE A 354 0.57 -16.04 8.90
N GLU A 355 -0.19 -15.07 9.40
CA GLU A 355 -0.41 -14.93 10.85
C GLU A 355 -1.32 -16.03 11.42
N TRP A 356 -2.22 -16.60 10.61
CA TRP A 356 -3.10 -17.70 11.01
C TRP A 356 -2.58 -19.10 10.73
N SER A 357 -1.77 -19.33 9.68
CA SER A 357 -1.45 -20.68 9.18
C SER A 357 -0.84 -21.60 10.24
N SER A 358 -0.08 -21.03 11.18
CA SER A 358 0.53 -21.78 12.29
C SER A 358 -0.48 -22.27 13.33
N ASN A 359 -1.55 -21.51 13.58
CA ASN A 359 -2.60 -21.86 14.52
C ASN A 359 -3.92 -21.14 14.21
N LEU A 360 -4.83 -21.84 13.52
CA LEU A 360 -6.17 -21.36 13.17
C LEU A 360 -7.10 -21.10 14.37
N GLU A 361 -6.75 -21.54 15.58
CA GLU A 361 -7.55 -21.33 16.80
C GLU A 361 -7.16 -20.05 17.55
N ARG A 362 -6.14 -19.31 17.08
CA ARG A 362 -5.74 -18.05 17.69
C ARG A 362 -6.90 -17.04 17.71
N PRO A 363 -7.09 -16.30 18.81
CA PRO A 363 -8.07 -15.20 18.87
C PRO A 363 -7.85 -14.19 17.75
N PHE A 364 -8.94 -13.65 17.19
CA PHE A 364 -8.88 -12.68 16.10
C PHE A 364 -8.10 -11.43 16.51
N GLU A 365 -8.25 -10.97 17.75
CA GLU A 365 -7.58 -9.76 18.27
C GLU A 365 -6.06 -9.90 18.27
N ASP A 366 -5.54 -11.07 18.67
CA ASP A 366 -4.11 -11.35 18.68
C ASP A 366 -3.53 -11.42 17.26
N VAL A 367 -4.30 -12.00 16.34
CA VAL A 367 -3.92 -12.10 14.93
C VAL A 367 -4.00 -10.74 14.25
N LEU A 368 -5.05 -9.97 14.49
CA LEU A 368 -5.18 -8.59 14.01
C LEU A 368 -4.02 -7.72 14.49
N LYS A 369 -3.59 -7.86 15.76
CA LYS A 369 -2.42 -7.14 16.28
C LYS A 369 -1.13 -7.54 15.56
N SER A 370 -0.94 -8.84 15.33
CA SER A 370 0.25 -9.37 14.64
C SER A 370 0.28 -8.96 13.16
N PHE A 371 -0.85 -9.10 12.47
CA PHE A 371 -1.09 -8.62 11.12
C PHE A 371 -0.82 -7.11 11.01
N SER A 372 -1.43 -6.31 11.88
CA SER A 372 -1.29 -4.85 11.87
C SER A 372 0.17 -4.45 12.04
N ASN A 373 0.91 -5.08 12.95
CA ASN A 373 2.34 -4.81 13.10
C ASN A 373 3.14 -5.12 11.83
N ARG A 374 2.86 -6.25 11.16
CA ARG A 374 3.51 -6.61 9.89
C ARG A 374 3.15 -5.64 8.77
N ALA A 375 1.86 -5.34 8.60
CA ALA A 375 1.35 -4.43 7.57
C ALA A 375 1.91 -3.01 7.78
N VAL A 376 1.89 -2.50 9.00
CA VAL A 376 2.46 -1.19 9.35
C VAL A 376 3.95 -1.12 9.03
N ASN A 377 4.73 -2.16 9.37
CA ASN A 377 6.16 -2.20 9.04
C ASN A 377 6.40 -2.20 7.53
N TYR A 378 5.58 -2.95 6.78
CA TYR A 378 5.62 -2.99 5.33
C TYR A 378 5.35 -1.60 4.71
N TYR A 379 4.23 -0.98 5.09
CA TYR A 379 3.83 0.32 4.58
C TYR A 379 4.79 1.43 5.02
N ARG A 380 5.32 1.39 6.24
CA ARG A 380 6.37 2.33 6.70
C ARG A 380 7.61 2.24 5.82
N GLY A 381 8.01 1.02 5.44
CA GLY A 381 9.09 0.81 4.48
C GLY A 381 8.80 1.43 3.11
N ARG A 382 7.55 1.38 2.65
CA ARG A 382 7.12 2.03 1.40
C ARG A 382 7.12 3.55 1.46
N ILE A 383 6.59 4.12 2.54
CA ILE A 383 6.60 5.57 2.78
C ILE A 383 8.03 6.08 2.75
N ARG A 384 8.93 5.42 3.50
CA ARG A 384 10.36 5.76 3.52
C ARG A 384 10.98 5.73 2.12
N ARG A 385 10.79 4.63 1.37
CA ARG A 385 11.32 4.52 0.00
C ARG A 385 10.76 5.59 -0.94
N THR A 386 9.47 5.91 -0.82
CA THR A 386 8.83 6.93 -1.67
C THR A 386 9.42 8.32 -1.41
N LEU A 387 9.69 8.64 -0.15
CA LEU A 387 10.34 9.90 0.24
C LEU A 387 11.84 9.91 -0.10
N GLU A 388 12.55 8.80 0.06
CA GLU A 388 13.94 8.66 -0.38
C GLU A 388 14.07 8.91 -1.89
N ARG A 389 13.14 8.40 -2.70
CA ARG A 389 13.11 8.65 -4.16
C ARG A 389 12.91 10.10 -4.53
N ALA A 390 12.16 10.84 -3.73
CA ALA A 390 11.93 12.25 -3.96
C ALA A 390 13.23 13.07 -3.86
N SER A 391 14.30 12.54 -3.25
CA SER A 391 15.56 13.26 -3.09
C SER A 391 16.22 13.63 -4.41
N GLY A 392 16.00 12.83 -5.47
CA GLY A 392 16.56 13.05 -6.81
C GLY A 392 15.68 13.92 -7.72
N LEU A 393 14.51 14.38 -7.25
CA LEU A 393 13.61 15.22 -8.04
C LEU A 393 13.97 16.71 -7.94
N PRO A 394 13.52 17.55 -8.90
CA PRO A 394 13.56 19.00 -8.77
C PRO A 394 12.93 19.47 -7.44
N VAL A 395 13.41 20.61 -6.92
CA VAL A 395 13.04 21.11 -5.58
C VAL A 395 11.51 21.18 -5.41
N ASP A 396 10.79 21.74 -6.36
CA ASP A 396 9.33 21.90 -6.28
C ASP A 396 8.61 20.54 -6.16
N ASN A 397 9.01 19.56 -6.97
CA ASN A 397 8.46 18.21 -6.93
C ASN A 397 8.81 17.49 -5.62
N LYS A 398 10.05 17.65 -5.16
CA LYS A 398 10.50 17.09 -3.88
C LYS A 398 9.69 17.67 -2.72
N THR A 399 9.52 18.98 -2.67
CA THR A 399 8.72 19.67 -1.66
C THR A 399 7.28 19.19 -1.68
N LEU A 400 6.65 19.11 -2.86
CA LEU A 400 5.28 18.62 -3.04
C LEU A 400 5.10 17.19 -2.50
N ILE A 401 6.05 16.29 -2.76
CA ILE A 401 6.01 14.91 -2.26
C ILE A 401 6.06 14.86 -0.73
N HIS A 402 6.96 15.61 -0.12
CA HIS A 402 7.09 15.70 1.33
C HIS A 402 5.89 16.38 1.99
N GLN A 403 5.34 17.41 1.35
CA GLN A 403 4.14 18.12 1.81
C GLN A 403 2.92 17.21 1.79
N THR A 404 2.76 16.40 0.73
CA THR A 404 1.65 15.44 0.62
C THR A 404 1.67 14.44 1.79
N ALA A 405 2.83 13.90 2.16
CA ALA A 405 2.92 13.01 3.33
C ALA A 405 2.54 13.72 4.63
N ALA A 406 2.97 14.97 4.79
CA ALA A 406 2.61 15.78 5.95
C ALA A 406 1.11 16.06 6.00
N PHE A 407 0.45 16.28 4.85
CA PHE A 407 -1.00 16.49 4.79
C PHE A 407 -1.78 15.29 5.32
N PHE A 408 -1.41 14.06 4.94
CA PHE A 408 -2.02 12.87 5.53
C PHE A 408 -1.80 12.80 7.05
N TYR A 409 -0.59 13.07 7.54
CA TYR A 409 -0.30 13.07 8.99
C TYR A 409 -1.05 14.16 9.77
N LEU A 410 -1.31 15.30 9.13
CA LEU A 410 -2.01 16.46 9.70
C LEU A 410 -3.52 16.40 9.42
N ASN A 411 -4.04 15.32 8.82
CA ASN A 411 -5.45 15.15 8.41
C ASN A 411 -5.95 16.23 7.43
N VAL A 412 -5.06 16.86 6.67
CA VAL A 412 -5.39 17.85 5.63
C VAL A 412 -5.88 17.13 4.37
N PRO A 413 -7.00 17.56 3.75
CA PRO A 413 -7.50 16.91 2.54
C PRO A 413 -6.53 17.05 1.37
N VAL A 414 -6.28 15.93 0.69
CA VAL A 414 -5.43 15.87 -0.51
C VAL A 414 -6.34 15.66 -1.73
N THR A 415 -6.42 16.66 -2.61
CA THR A 415 -7.20 16.58 -3.86
C THR A 415 -6.37 16.05 -5.02
N ASP A 416 -5.07 16.32 -5.01
CA ASP A 416 -4.14 15.94 -6.08
C ASP A 416 -3.00 15.12 -5.47
N LEU A 417 -2.83 13.90 -5.97
CA LEU A 417 -1.80 12.99 -5.48
C LEU A 417 -0.62 12.98 -6.46
N PRO A 418 0.61 13.34 -6.02
CA PRO A 418 1.78 13.24 -6.88
C PRO A 418 2.02 11.81 -7.37
N GLU A 419 2.56 11.67 -8.58
CA GLU A 419 2.73 10.36 -9.25
C GLU A 419 3.47 9.31 -8.39
N LEU A 420 4.51 9.71 -7.67
CA LEU A 420 5.25 8.82 -6.76
C LEU A 420 4.36 8.22 -5.66
N TRP A 421 3.38 8.99 -5.17
CA TRP A 421 2.40 8.51 -4.20
C TRP A 421 1.28 7.71 -4.87
N GLU A 422 0.83 8.07 -6.07
CA GLU A 422 -0.15 7.28 -6.83
C GLU A 422 0.36 5.85 -7.08
N ILE A 423 1.60 5.71 -7.56
CA ILE A 423 2.19 4.40 -7.82
C ILE A 423 2.56 3.63 -6.55
N SER A 424 2.51 4.26 -5.36
CA SER A 424 2.84 3.61 -4.10
C SER A 424 1.76 2.63 -3.63
N GLY A 425 0.51 2.79 -4.11
CA GLY A 425 -0.64 1.99 -3.71
C GLY A 425 -1.08 2.19 -2.25
N LEU A 426 -0.68 3.31 -1.63
CA LEU A 426 -1.02 3.64 -0.24
C LEU A 426 -2.36 4.38 -0.11
N PHE A 427 -2.81 5.01 -1.19
CA PHE A 427 -3.95 5.92 -1.16
C PHE A 427 -4.97 5.55 -2.23
N ILE A 428 -6.23 5.83 -1.93
CA ILE A 428 -7.38 5.65 -2.83
C ILE A 428 -8.16 6.95 -2.92
N GLU A 429 -8.63 7.27 -4.12
CA GLU A 429 -9.49 8.42 -4.36
C GLU A 429 -10.96 8.05 -4.06
N GLU A 430 -11.61 8.83 -3.21
CA GLU A 430 -13.01 8.62 -2.84
C GLU A 430 -13.76 9.94 -2.71
N LYS A 431 -15.07 9.91 -2.95
CA LYS A 431 -15.93 11.03 -2.56
C LYS A 431 -15.89 11.20 -1.05
N SER A 432 -15.66 12.42 -0.60
CA SER A 432 -15.67 12.78 0.82
C SER A 432 -16.87 13.66 1.12
N GLU A 433 -17.79 13.14 1.94
CA GLU A 433 -18.89 13.92 2.49
C GLU A 433 -18.38 15.11 3.33
N MET A 434 -17.24 14.92 4.01
CA MET A 434 -16.56 15.99 4.75
C MET A 434 -16.05 17.10 3.84
N ASP A 435 -15.71 16.75 2.61
CA ASP A 435 -15.10 17.67 1.66
C ASP A 435 -16.10 18.24 0.65
N GLY A 436 -17.38 18.30 1.02
CA GLY A 436 -18.44 18.84 0.16
C GLY A 436 -18.79 17.92 -1.02
N GLY A 437 -18.51 16.62 -0.89
CA GLY A 437 -18.67 15.64 -1.96
C GLY A 437 -17.52 15.63 -2.98
N ALA A 438 -16.46 16.42 -2.75
CA ALA A 438 -15.27 16.40 -3.59
C ALA A 438 -14.57 15.04 -3.50
N TYR A 439 -13.91 14.67 -4.61
CA TYR A 439 -13.00 13.54 -4.61
C TYR A 439 -11.70 13.94 -3.90
N VAL A 440 -11.30 13.14 -2.93
CA VAL A 440 -10.08 13.32 -2.16
C VAL A 440 -9.40 11.98 -1.95
N TYR A 441 -8.08 12.02 -1.78
CA TYR A 441 -7.31 10.83 -1.47
C TYR A 441 -7.39 10.52 0.03
N LYS A 442 -7.55 9.23 0.35
CA LYS A 442 -7.52 8.69 1.71
C LYS A 442 -6.56 7.51 1.78
N CYS A 443 -6.06 7.20 2.97
CA CYS A 443 -5.33 5.96 3.24
C CYS A 443 -6.18 4.76 2.83
N VAL A 444 -5.61 3.84 2.06
CA VAL A 444 -6.33 2.68 1.53
C VAL A 444 -6.83 1.74 2.64
N CYS A 445 -6.10 1.65 3.77
CA CYS A 445 -6.50 0.89 4.94
C CYS A 445 -5.92 1.48 6.24
N PRO A 446 -6.41 1.08 7.43
CA PRO A 446 -5.92 1.60 8.71
C PRO A 446 -4.42 1.38 8.96
N SER A 447 -3.85 0.30 8.40
CA SER A 447 -2.42 0.04 8.56
C SER A 447 -1.53 1.04 7.81
N VAL A 448 -2.03 1.67 6.74
CA VAL A 448 -1.32 2.77 6.07
C VAL A 448 -1.32 4.01 6.95
N ASP A 449 -2.47 4.38 7.50
CA ASP A 449 -2.58 5.52 8.41
C ASP A 449 -1.61 5.39 9.60
N MET A 450 -1.67 4.25 10.30
CA MET A 450 -0.73 3.94 11.39
C MET A 450 0.74 3.94 10.94
N ALA A 451 1.03 3.55 9.70
CA ALA A 451 2.40 3.59 9.16
C ALA A 451 2.89 5.01 8.88
N ILE A 452 2.03 5.91 8.43
CA ILE A 452 2.32 7.35 8.29
C ILE A 452 2.64 7.92 9.67
N VAL A 453 1.81 7.64 10.67
CA VAL A 453 2.04 8.10 12.05
C VAL A 453 3.39 7.63 12.58
N LYS A 454 3.69 6.32 12.48
CA LYS A 454 4.99 5.78 12.92
C LYS A 454 6.16 6.35 12.14
N TYR A 455 6.03 6.55 10.83
CA TYR A 455 7.07 7.17 10.03
C TYR A 455 7.42 8.57 10.56
N PHE A 456 6.42 9.41 10.84
CA PHE A 456 6.66 10.76 11.36
C PHE A 456 7.16 10.77 12.82
N GLN A 457 6.80 9.78 13.63
CA GLN A 457 7.40 9.61 14.96
C GLN A 457 8.91 9.31 14.85
N ASP A 458 9.28 8.37 13.98
CA ASP A 458 10.63 7.80 13.91
C ASP A 458 11.60 8.56 12.99
N SER A 459 11.11 9.21 11.93
CA SER A 459 11.94 9.63 10.78
C SER A 459 11.51 10.95 10.12
N ALA A 460 10.74 11.79 10.80
CA ALA A 460 10.22 13.05 10.24
C ALA A 460 11.27 14.10 9.86
N ASN A 461 12.48 14.05 10.42
CA ASN A 461 13.46 15.15 10.34
C ASN A 461 13.77 15.58 8.90
N SER A 462 13.88 14.64 7.96
CA SER A 462 14.09 14.96 6.53
C SER A 462 12.94 15.76 5.94
N THR A 463 11.71 15.35 6.26
CA THR A 463 10.48 16.00 5.79
C THR A 463 10.34 17.39 6.40
N ILE A 464 10.53 17.52 7.71
CA ILE A 464 10.51 18.81 8.41
C ILE A 464 11.53 19.77 7.79
N THR A 465 12.76 19.29 7.56
CA THR A 465 13.84 20.12 6.99
C THR A 465 13.49 20.63 5.59
N ILE A 466 12.86 19.80 4.76
CA ILE A 466 12.44 20.17 3.41
C ILE A 466 11.31 21.19 3.44
N LEU A 467 10.29 20.97 4.28
CA LEU A 467 9.15 21.87 4.37
C LEU A 467 9.54 23.25 4.93
N ILE A 468 10.39 23.29 5.95
CA ILE A 468 10.87 24.54 6.56
C ILE A 468 11.73 25.35 5.60
N ALA A 469 12.47 24.69 4.70
CA ALA A 469 13.32 25.37 3.72
C ALA A 469 12.54 26.15 2.65
N ASP A 470 11.24 25.88 2.48
CA ASP A 470 10.38 26.59 1.54
C ASP A 470 9.61 27.73 2.25
N PRO A 471 9.93 29.02 1.97
CA PRO A 471 9.28 30.15 2.62
C PRO A 471 7.76 30.24 2.40
N ALA A 472 7.22 29.65 1.33
CA ALA A 472 5.79 29.68 1.05
C ALA A 472 5.01 28.74 2.00
N ILE A 473 5.63 27.66 2.47
CA ILE A 473 4.97 26.61 3.23
C ILE A 473 5.69 26.23 4.54
N ASN A 474 6.73 26.97 4.95
CA ASN A 474 7.53 26.67 6.15
C ASN A 474 6.69 26.44 7.41
N TRP A 475 5.59 27.18 7.56
CA TRP A 475 4.60 27.03 8.64
C TRP A 475 4.00 25.62 8.75
N ARG A 476 3.90 24.86 7.65
CA ARG A 476 3.51 23.43 7.67
C ARG A 476 4.55 22.59 8.40
N GLY A 477 5.83 22.97 8.33
CA GLY A 477 6.90 22.39 9.11
C GLY A 477 6.71 22.62 10.62
N LEU A 478 6.21 23.80 11.03
CA LEU A 478 5.88 24.08 12.43
C LEU A 478 4.68 23.25 12.90
N GLU A 479 3.60 23.17 12.13
CA GLU A 479 2.46 22.31 12.46
C GLU A 479 2.87 20.85 12.64
N LEU A 480 3.74 20.36 11.75
CA LEU A 480 4.27 19.02 11.80
C LEU A 480 5.13 18.79 13.05
N LEU A 481 5.99 19.75 13.41
CA LEU A 481 6.78 19.71 14.65
C LEU A 481 5.87 19.64 15.88
N VAL A 482 4.89 20.53 15.97
CA VAL A 482 3.96 20.57 17.11
C VAL A 482 3.14 19.29 17.21
N SER A 483 2.53 18.85 16.10
CA SER A 483 1.73 17.62 16.04
C SER A 483 2.55 16.39 16.45
N ARG A 484 3.81 16.30 15.99
CA ARG A 484 4.72 15.21 16.36
C ARG A 484 4.99 15.12 17.86
N TYR A 485 5.09 16.25 18.56
CA TYR A 485 5.32 16.27 20.00
C TYR A 485 4.08 15.82 20.80
N PHE A 486 2.89 16.15 20.31
CA PHE A 486 1.64 15.68 20.92
C PHE A 486 1.29 14.23 20.56
N ARG A 487 1.84 13.70 19.46
CA ARG A 487 1.62 12.32 18.98
C ARG A 487 2.81 11.38 19.23
N ARG A 488 3.64 11.54 20.27
CA ARG A 488 4.68 10.51 20.54
C ARG A 488 3.96 9.23 20.97
N GLY A 489 4.35 8.06 20.48
CA GLY A 489 3.62 6.78 20.62
C GLY A 489 3.45 6.21 22.04
N GLY A 490 3.48 7.05 23.08
CA GLY A 490 3.24 6.78 24.50
C GLY A 490 2.70 8.03 25.21
N ILE A 491 2.78 8.08 26.54
CA ILE A 491 2.37 9.29 27.29
C ILE A 491 3.30 10.44 26.93
N SER A 492 2.74 11.47 26.32
CA SER A 492 3.41 12.71 25.92
C SER A 492 3.01 13.82 26.87
N THR A 493 3.94 14.31 27.68
CA THR A 493 3.73 15.49 28.54
C THR A 493 4.40 16.70 27.89
N VAL A 494 3.61 17.72 27.56
CA VAL A 494 4.10 19.00 27.05
C VAL A 494 3.88 20.07 28.10
N SER A 495 4.94 20.75 28.52
CA SER A 495 4.87 21.83 29.52
C SER A 495 4.85 23.18 28.82
N LEU A 496 3.71 23.87 28.84
CA LEU A 496 3.56 25.21 28.26
C LEU A 496 4.12 26.30 29.18
N VAL A 497 4.70 27.32 28.58
CA VAL A 497 4.98 28.59 29.25
C VAL A 497 3.66 29.37 29.35
N ASP A 498 3.14 29.58 30.55
CA ASP A 498 1.86 30.28 30.78
C ASP A 498 2.02 31.81 30.69
N LYS A 499 2.21 32.32 29.46
CA LYS A 499 2.34 33.75 29.15
C LYS A 499 1.06 34.30 28.51
N ASN A 500 0.68 35.52 28.87
CA ASN A 500 -0.39 36.26 28.20
C ASN A 500 0.08 36.85 26.87
N LEU A 501 -0.81 37.53 26.16
CA LEU A 501 -0.50 38.17 24.87
C LEU A 501 0.51 39.32 24.94
N MET A 502 0.80 39.83 26.14
CA MET A 502 1.83 40.85 26.38
C MET A 502 3.16 40.20 26.81
N GLY A 503 3.27 38.87 26.81
CA GLY A 503 4.47 38.13 27.21
C GLY A 503 4.66 37.99 28.73
N GLU A 504 3.70 38.47 29.53
CA GLU A 504 3.77 38.39 30.99
C GLU A 504 3.30 37.03 31.49
N LYS A 505 3.98 36.48 32.49
CA LYS A 505 3.55 35.23 33.14
C LYS A 505 2.20 35.43 33.83
N ARG A 506 1.28 34.49 33.60
CA ARG A 506 -0.07 34.49 34.19
C ARG A 506 -0.11 33.74 35.52
N GLN A 507 0.67 32.68 35.65
CA GLN A 507 0.83 31.87 36.87
C GLN A 507 2.29 31.42 37.01
N ASP A 508 2.72 31.10 38.24
CA ASP A 508 4.08 30.61 38.50
C ASP A 508 4.27 29.12 38.17
N GLU A 509 3.19 28.35 38.10
CA GLU A 509 3.20 26.92 37.76
C GLU A 509 3.18 26.69 36.23
N ARG A 510 3.89 25.65 35.76
CA ARG A 510 3.85 25.25 34.35
C ARG A 510 2.56 24.48 34.06
N LEU A 511 1.91 24.81 32.94
CA LEU A 511 0.73 24.08 32.46
C LEU A 511 1.18 22.84 31.70
N ASN A 512 0.84 21.65 32.20
CA ASN A 512 1.20 20.39 31.57
C ASN A 512 0.01 19.80 30.78
N ILE A 513 0.30 19.39 29.55
CA ILE A 513 -0.64 18.69 28.68
C ILE A 513 -0.14 17.25 28.54
N SER A 514 -0.85 16.30 29.15
CA SER A 514 -0.50 14.88 29.11
C SER A 514 -1.48 14.10 28.24
N LEU A 515 -0.96 13.52 27.16
CA LEU A 515 -1.73 12.83 26.12
C LEU A 515 -1.22 11.41 25.95
N SER A 516 -2.12 10.46 25.76
CA SER A 516 -1.82 9.03 25.59
C SER A 516 -2.42 8.43 24.32
N ARG A 517 -3.31 9.15 23.63
CA ARG A 517 -3.96 8.70 22.39
C ARG A 517 -4.18 9.86 21.42
N SER A 518 -4.22 9.55 20.13
CA SER A 518 -4.62 10.50 19.08
C SER A 518 -5.89 10.04 18.38
N LEU A 519 -6.79 10.96 18.07
CA LEU A 519 -7.97 10.75 17.24
C LEU A 519 -7.93 11.73 16.06
N GLU A 520 -8.35 11.25 14.90
CA GLU A 520 -8.50 12.07 13.71
C GLU A 520 -9.98 12.29 13.43
N GLN A 521 -10.32 13.52 13.05
CA GLN A 521 -11.67 13.82 12.62
C GLN A 521 -11.95 13.13 11.28
N THR A 522 -12.92 12.21 11.27
CA THR A 522 -13.34 11.48 10.07
C THR A 522 -14.76 11.83 9.61
N THR A 523 -15.51 12.61 10.40
CA THR A 523 -16.87 13.07 10.10
C THR A 523 -17.03 14.58 10.33
N LEU A 524 -17.98 15.21 9.62
CA LEU A 524 -18.24 16.66 9.71
C LEU A 524 -18.48 17.11 11.16
N LEU A 525 -19.23 16.30 11.90
CA LEU A 525 -19.57 16.54 13.30
C LEU A 525 -19.12 15.34 14.13
N ILE A 526 -18.10 15.54 14.97
CA ILE A 526 -17.66 14.51 15.91
C ILE A 526 -18.71 14.40 17.02
N ASN A 527 -19.38 13.26 17.10
CA ASN A 527 -20.36 12.99 18.16
C ASN A 527 -19.85 11.97 19.20
N THR A 528 -18.67 11.40 18.95
CA THR A 528 -18.05 10.43 19.84
C THR A 528 -17.47 11.16 21.06
N PRO A 529 -17.74 10.68 22.29
CA PRO A 529 -17.12 11.25 23.49
C PRO A 529 -15.60 11.19 23.46
N ILE A 530 -14.97 12.22 24.04
CA ILE A 530 -13.51 12.38 24.09
C ILE A 530 -13.05 12.06 25.52
N PRO A 531 -12.34 10.95 25.75
CA PRO A 531 -11.80 10.60 27.07
C PRO A 531 -10.52 11.39 27.38
N PRO A 532 -10.13 11.52 28.66
CA PRO A 532 -8.91 12.21 29.05
C PRO A 532 -7.66 11.59 28.40
N GLY A 533 -6.66 12.44 28.14
CA GLY A 533 -5.43 12.07 27.45
C GLY A 533 -5.55 11.99 25.93
N THR A 534 -6.52 12.67 25.32
CA THR A 534 -6.78 12.60 23.87
C THR A 534 -6.29 13.82 23.13
N PHE A 535 -5.48 13.61 22.09
CA PHE A 535 -5.14 14.60 21.08
C PHE A 535 -6.06 14.44 19.87
N LEU A 536 -6.80 15.47 19.49
CA LEU A 536 -7.72 15.46 18.36
C LEU A 536 -7.19 16.35 17.22
N ILE A 537 -7.08 15.75 16.04
CA ILE A 537 -6.54 16.35 14.82
C ILE A 537 -7.71 16.63 13.87
N LEU A 538 -7.96 17.91 13.64
CA LEU A 538 -9.10 18.36 12.86
C LEU A 538 -8.81 18.26 11.36
N ARG A 539 -9.78 17.77 10.59
CA ARG A 539 -9.64 17.57 9.14
C ARG A 539 -9.74 18.88 8.39
N ARG A 540 -10.85 19.55 8.63
CA ARG A 540 -11.06 20.94 8.31
C ARG A 540 -11.05 21.61 9.67
N GLY A 541 -9.90 22.17 10.02
CA GLY A 541 -9.79 22.99 11.21
C GLY A 541 -10.94 23.99 11.27
N HIS A 542 -11.24 24.44 12.47
CA HIS A 542 -11.99 25.69 12.56
C HIS A 542 -10.98 26.78 12.18
N ALA A 543 -11.37 27.87 11.53
CA ALA A 543 -10.42 28.97 11.25
C ALA A 543 -9.69 29.48 12.51
N VAL A 544 -10.26 29.17 13.68
CA VAL A 544 -9.80 29.49 15.03
C VAL A 544 -9.03 28.33 15.73
N ILE A 545 -9.02 27.09 15.22
CA ILE A 545 -8.37 25.94 15.88
C ILE A 545 -7.81 24.94 14.86
N ASP A 546 -6.56 24.55 15.06
CA ASP A 546 -5.90 23.48 14.32
C ASP A 546 -5.96 22.15 15.08
N PHE A 547 -5.68 22.16 16.39
CA PHE A 547 -5.69 20.96 17.23
C PHE A 547 -6.45 21.15 18.54
N ILE A 548 -6.92 20.05 19.10
CA ILE A 548 -7.53 20.01 20.43
C ILE A 548 -6.77 18.99 21.28
N ALA A 549 -6.36 19.39 22.47
CA ALA A 549 -5.76 18.49 23.44
C ALA A 549 -6.63 18.44 24.70
N TYR A 550 -7.07 17.24 25.08
CA TYR A 550 -7.78 17.00 26.33
C TYR A 550 -6.87 16.20 27.26
N SER A 551 -6.23 16.90 28.20
CA SER A 551 -5.18 16.36 29.07
C SER A 551 -5.71 15.31 30.04
N SER A 552 -4.90 14.32 30.41
CA SER A 552 -5.18 13.42 31.53
C SER A 552 -4.77 14.00 32.89
N GLU A 553 -3.99 15.08 32.92
CA GLU A 553 -3.61 15.77 34.15
C GLU A 553 -4.69 16.77 34.62
N ASN A 554 -4.53 17.27 35.86
CA ASN A 554 -5.33 18.37 36.43
C ASN A 554 -6.86 18.17 36.35
N LEU A 555 -7.33 16.95 36.62
CA LEU A 555 -8.75 16.57 36.54
C LEU A 555 -9.35 16.68 35.13
N GLY A 556 -8.55 16.73 34.05
CA GLY A 556 -9.03 16.83 32.67
C GLY A 556 -9.24 18.26 32.22
N GLU A 557 -8.20 18.85 31.62
CA GLU A 557 -8.20 20.20 31.05
C GLU A 557 -8.25 20.17 29.53
N LEU A 558 -9.00 21.11 28.93
CA LEU A 558 -9.23 21.20 27.49
C LEU A 558 -8.44 22.38 26.89
N PHE A 559 -7.61 22.10 25.89
CA PHE A 559 -6.78 23.06 25.20
C PHE A 559 -7.21 23.16 23.73
N PHE A 560 -7.60 24.35 23.31
CA PHE A 560 -7.75 24.72 21.92
C PHE A 560 -6.42 25.28 21.44
N ILE A 561 -5.82 24.68 20.41
CA ILE A 561 -4.49 25.02 19.92
C ILE A 561 -4.60 25.58 18.51
N GLN A 562 -4.07 26.77 18.30
CA GLN A 562 -3.93 27.40 16.99
C GLN A 562 -2.45 27.66 16.69
N ILE A 563 -2.03 27.34 15.48
CA ILE A 563 -0.67 27.49 14.97
C ILE A 563 -0.71 28.44 13.78
N SER A 564 0.17 29.42 13.77
CA SER A 564 0.16 30.44 12.73
C SER A 564 1.56 31.01 12.49
N LYS A 565 1.87 31.39 11.24
CA LYS A 565 3.05 32.20 10.93
C LYS A 565 2.86 33.68 11.29
N SER A 566 1.61 34.13 11.32
CA SER A 566 1.24 35.51 11.65
C SER A 566 1.08 35.68 13.15
N SER A 567 1.42 36.87 13.65
CA SER A 567 1.14 37.25 15.03
C SER A 567 -0.35 37.12 15.37
N TYR A 568 -0.67 36.95 16.66
CA TYR A 568 -2.06 36.90 17.10
C TYR A 568 -2.84 38.17 16.69
N THR A 569 -2.19 39.32 16.59
CA THR A 569 -2.83 40.57 16.19
C THR A 569 -3.30 40.55 14.74
N THR A 570 -2.45 40.09 13.84
CA THR A 570 -2.70 40.14 12.39
C THR A 570 -3.43 38.91 11.85
N HIS A 571 -3.44 37.81 12.62
CA HIS A 571 -4.21 36.63 12.26
C HIS A 571 -5.70 36.99 12.09
N GLU A 572 -6.45 36.30 11.22
CA GLU A 572 -7.85 36.68 10.96
C GLU A 572 -8.77 36.24 12.10
N SER A 573 -8.57 35.02 12.61
CA SER A 573 -9.38 34.46 13.70
C SER A 573 -8.80 34.77 15.08
N LYS A 574 -9.66 34.80 16.08
CA LYS A 574 -9.38 35.09 17.50
C LYS A 574 -10.12 34.11 18.40
N VAL A 575 -9.74 34.08 19.68
CA VAL A 575 -10.42 33.26 20.70
C VAL A 575 -11.93 33.53 20.80
N THR A 576 -12.36 34.75 20.45
CA THR A 576 -13.78 35.12 20.40
C THR A 576 -14.57 34.36 19.35
N ASP A 577 -13.91 33.82 18.33
CA ASP A 577 -14.53 33.06 17.25
C ASP A 577 -14.88 31.63 17.66
N LEU A 578 -14.51 31.19 18.86
CA LEU A 578 -15.04 29.96 19.47
C LEU A 578 -16.57 29.99 19.67
N LYS A 579 -17.19 31.18 19.59
CA LYS A 579 -18.65 31.35 19.57
C LYS A 579 -19.28 30.91 18.25
N ASN A 580 -18.51 30.83 17.17
CA ASN A 580 -19.02 30.51 15.85
C ASN A 580 -19.57 29.08 15.85
N LYS A 581 -20.62 28.85 15.06
CA LYS A 581 -21.26 27.54 14.97
C LYS A 581 -20.37 26.58 14.20
N ILE A 582 -20.36 25.32 14.64
CA ILE A 582 -19.73 24.25 13.89
C ILE A 582 -20.52 23.96 12.63
N GLN A 583 -19.82 23.73 11.53
CA GLN A 583 -20.43 23.30 10.28
C GLN A 583 -21.20 21.99 10.46
N GLY A 584 -22.47 21.96 10.03
CA GLY A 584 -23.34 20.80 10.23
C GLY A 584 -23.91 20.64 11.65
N GLY A 585 -23.68 21.61 12.55
CA GLY A 585 -24.18 21.59 13.92
C GLY A 585 -24.85 22.89 14.35
N ASN A 586 -25.59 22.83 15.46
CA ASN A 586 -26.29 23.99 16.05
C ASN A 586 -25.56 24.59 17.26
N LYS A 587 -24.46 23.98 17.69
CA LYS A 587 -23.64 24.41 18.82
C LYS A 587 -22.48 25.28 18.35
N SER A 588 -22.06 26.21 19.19
CA SER A 588 -20.76 26.87 19.03
C SER A 588 -19.61 25.87 19.14
N ILE A 589 -18.45 26.22 18.60
CA ILE A 589 -17.22 25.41 18.69
C ILE A 589 -16.91 25.07 20.15
N LEU A 590 -16.98 26.05 21.05
CA LEU A 590 -16.76 25.85 22.48
C LEU A 590 -17.76 24.84 23.08
N GLU A 591 -19.06 25.06 22.84
CA GLU A 591 -20.14 24.20 23.34
C GLU A 591 -20.03 22.76 22.88
N HIS A 592 -19.61 22.57 21.63
CA HIS A 592 -19.50 21.25 21.04
C HIS A 592 -18.42 20.43 21.73
N TYR A 593 -17.17 20.91 21.72
CA TYR A 593 -16.04 20.14 22.24
C TYR A 593 -16.07 19.99 23.76
N MET A 594 -16.48 21.01 24.52
CA MET A 594 -16.73 20.85 25.96
C MET A 594 -17.81 19.79 26.24
N GLY A 595 -18.79 19.67 25.36
CA GLY A 595 -19.87 18.71 25.48
C GLY A 595 -19.45 17.26 25.18
N LEU A 596 -18.33 17.05 24.48
CA LEU A 596 -17.79 15.73 24.16
C LEU A 596 -16.84 15.20 25.25
N CYS A 597 -16.19 16.08 26.01
CA CYS A 597 -15.22 15.66 27.03
C CYS A 597 -15.88 14.92 28.20
N GLN A 598 -15.38 13.71 28.47
CA GLN A 598 -15.81 12.88 29.60
C GLN A 598 -14.69 12.70 30.63
N THR A 599 -15.06 12.39 31.87
CA THR A 599 -14.13 11.85 32.88
C THR A 599 -13.85 10.37 32.59
N GLU A 600 -12.89 9.77 33.29
CA GLU A 600 -12.59 8.33 33.14
C GLU A 600 -13.82 7.45 33.40
N ASP A 601 -14.68 7.83 34.34
CA ASP A 601 -15.96 7.15 34.63
C ASP A 601 -17.07 7.39 33.58
N GLY A 602 -16.77 8.02 32.44
CA GLY A 602 -17.74 8.31 31.37
C GLY A 602 -18.74 9.44 31.65
N LYS A 603 -18.60 10.17 32.77
CA LYS A 603 -19.44 11.34 33.11
C LYS A 603 -18.98 12.58 32.35
N LYS A 604 -19.89 13.52 32.07
CA LYS A 604 -19.52 14.80 31.44
C LYS A 604 -18.57 15.60 32.33
N ARG A 605 -17.45 16.05 31.76
CA ARG A 605 -16.42 16.81 32.49
C ARG A 605 -16.80 18.27 32.73
N PHE A 606 -17.36 18.92 31.71
CA PHE A 606 -17.67 20.33 31.76
C PHE A 606 -19.18 20.56 31.97
N PRO A 607 -19.56 21.60 32.74
CA PRO A 607 -20.94 22.01 32.81
C PRO A 607 -21.42 22.50 31.43
N LYS A 608 -22.75 22.52 31.24
CA LYS A 608 -23.34 23.10 30.02
C LYS A 608 -22.91 24.57 29.91
N VAL A 609 -22.33 24.92 28.76
CA VAL A 609 -21.93 26.30 28.45
C VAL A 609 -23.16 27.20 28.49
N GLN A 610 -23.03 28.35 29.14
CA GLN A 610 -24.08 29.35 29.26
C GLN A 610 -23.82 30.51 28.29
N ALA A 611 -24.87 31.26 27.94
CA ALA A 611 -24.74 32.44 27.07
C ALA A 611 -23.70 33.46 27.60
N LYS A 612 -23.56 33.58 28.93
CA LYS A 612 -22.55 34.44 29.56
C LYS A 612 -21.12 33.99 29.28
N ASP A 613 -20.88 32.70 29.09
CA ASP A 613 -19.54 32.16 28.79
C ASP A 613 -19.15 32.55 27.36
N ILE A 614 -20.09 32.42 26.42
CA ILE A 614 -19.94 32.85 25.02
C ILE A 614 -19.73 34.36 24.89
N ASN A 615 -20.49 35.16 25.66
CA ASN A 615 -20.36 36.62 25.62
C ASN A 615 -19.06 37.14 26.25
N ASN A 616 -18.38 36.34 27.07
CA ASN A 616 -17.18 36.74 27.80
C ASN A 616 -15.87 36.20 27.21
N LEU A 617 -15.88 35.56 26.03
CA LEU A 617 -14.68 34.95 25.44
C LEU A 617 -13.51 35.92 25.23
N SER A 618 -13.76 37.23 25.09
CA SER A 618 -12.72 38.25 25.00
C SER A 618 -12.04 38.57 26.33
N LYS A 619 -12.56 38.07 27.45
CA LYS A 619 -12.06 38.34 28.80
C LYS A 619 -11.69 37.06 29.56
N LYS A 620 -12.46 35.98 29.41
CA LYS A 620 -12.30 34.76 30.19
C LYS A 620 -12.90 33.53 29.50
N LEU A 621 -12.23 32.39 29.62
CA LEU A 621 -12.73 31.06 29.24
C LEU A 621 -13.31 30.30 30.46
N PRO A 622 -14.19 29.30 30.24
CA PRO A 622 -14.66 28.42 31.31
C PRO A 622 -13.50 27.76 32.08
N LYS A 623 -13.73 27.42 33.35
CA LYS A 623 -12.69 26.82 34.21
C LYS A 623 -12.21 25.49 33.62
N GLY A 624 -10.88 25.34 33.48
CA GLY A 624 -10.24 24.16 32.88
C GLY A 624 -10.26 24.15 31.35
N VAL A 625 -10.57 25.29 30.72
CA VAL A 625 -10.52 25.47 29.26
C VAL A 625 -9.51 26.56 28.93
N TYR A 626 -8.61 26.25 27.99
CA TYR A 626 -7.50 27.12 27.60
C TYR A 626 -7.46 27.29 26.08
N TYR A 627 -6.94 28.43 25.66
CA TYR A 627 -6.66 28.72 24.26
C TYR A 627 -5.18 29.04 24.11
N VAL A 628 -4.48 28.27 23.28
CA VAL A 628 -3.04 28.34 23.05
C VAL A 628 -2.80 28.82 21.63
N PHE A 629 -2.03 29.89 21.48
CA PHE A 629 -1.64 30.42 20.18
C PHE A 629 -0.13 30.28 20.02
N ILE A 630 0.28 29.44 19.06
CA ILE A 630 1.68 29.14 18.77
C ILE A 630 2.07 29.85 17.48
N THR A 631 3.12 30.65 17.52
CA THR A 631 3.56 31.45 16.37
C THR A 631 5.08 31.58 16.28
N THR A 632 5.59 31.70 15.07
CA THR A 632 7.00 32.06 14.82
C THR A 632 7.23 33.56 14.82
N SER A 633 6.16 34.36 14.68
CA SER A 633 6.25 35.82 14.76
C SER A 633 6.59 36.28 16.18
N ASP A 634 7.66 37.07 16.32
CA ASP A 634 8.06 37.71 17.59
C ASP A 634 7.33 39.05 17.84
N SER A 635 6.27 39.34 17.09
CA SER A 635 5.56 40.63 17.22
C SER A 635 4.77 40.70 18.53
N GLU A 636 5.24 41.52 19.46
CA GLU A 636 4.55 41.78 20.73
C GLU A 636 3.29 42.64 20.55
N ILE A 637 2.28 42.35 21.36
CA ILE A 637 1.04 43.14 21.39
C ILE A 637 1.26 44.38 22.24
N ARG A 638 1.12 45.56 21.63
CA ARG A 638 1.18 46.85 22.35
C ARG A 638 0.04 46.95 23.37
N SER A 639 0.32 47.62 24.49
CA SER A 639 -0.64 47.87 25.58
C SER A 639 -1.90 48.66 25.17
N THR A 640 -1.89 49.31 24.00
CA THR A 640 -3.04 50.03 23.45
C THR A 640 -3.97 49.17 22.61
N ASN A 641 -3.59 47.93 22.31
CA ASN A 641 -4.37 47.03 21.48
C ASN A 641 -5.59 46.49 22.25
N THR A 642 -6.76 46.50 21.62
CA THR A 642 -8.03 46.08 22.21
C THR A 642 -8.07 44.59 22.54
N ILE A 643 -7.27 43.78 21.86
CA ILE A 643 -7.23 42.32 22.03
C ILE A 643 -6.26 41.86 23.14
N LYS A 644 -5.49 42.77 23.75
CA LYS A 644 -4.45 42.42 24.75
C LYS A 644 -4.95 41.61 25.94
N ASN A 645 -6.23 41.80 26.29
CA ASN A 645 -6.89 41.15 27.43
C ASN A 645 -7.55 39.81 27.05
N HIS A 646 -7.43 39.37 25.79
CA HIS A 646 -7.96 38.07 25.41
C HIS A 646 -7.29 36.96 26.25
N PRO A 647 -8.05 35.96 26.72
CA PRO A 647 -7.57 34.91 27.61
C PRO A 647 -6.74 33.84 26.87
N VAL A 648 -5.67 34.26 26.20
CA VAL A 648 -4.81 33.43 25.35
C VAL A 648 -3.49 33.14 26.06
N ILE A 649 -2.99 31.92 25.88
CA ILE A 649 -1.63 31.52 26.19
C ILE A 649 -0.82 31.71 24.91
N LEU A 650 0.12 32.66 24.94
CA LEU A 650 0.98 32.96 23.79
C LEU A 650 2.27 32.15 23.89
N VAL A 651 2.58 31.40 22.84
CA VAL A 651 3.82 30.65 22.68
C VAL A 651 4.52 31.17 21.41
N GLN A 652 5.60 31.92 21.58
CA GLN A 652 6.34 32.52 20.47
C GLN A 652 7.85 32.57 20.74
N GLY A 653 8.65 32.79 19.70
CA GLY A 653 10.11 32.83 19.81
C GLY A 653 10.68 31.58 20.51
N ASP A 654 11.58 31.78 21.47
CA ASP A 654 12.18 30.67 22.24
C ASP A 654 11.17 29.92 23.14
N ASP A 655 9.97 30.45 23.41
CA ASP A 655 8.95 29.72 24.17
C ASP A 655 8.40 28.51 23.38
N VAL A 656 8.51 28.49 22.05
CA VAL A 656 8.11 27.36 21.20
C VAL A 656 8.88 26.08 21.59
N LYS A 657 10.11 26.22 22.10
CA LYS A 657 10.91 25.13 22.68
C LYS A 657 10.18 24.35 23.77
N SER A 658 9.29 25.01 24.52
CA SER A 658 8.48 24.37 25.56
C SER A 658 7.46 23.37 24.99
N VAL A 659 7.05 23.56 23.73
CA VAL A 659 6.13 22.69 23.00
C VAL A 659 6.88 21.62 22.22
N VAL A 660 7.90 22.02 21.46
CA VAL A 660 8.59 21.16 20.48
C VAL A 660 10.01 20.76 20.89
N GLY A 661 10.35 20.89 22.17
CA GLY A 661 11.60 20.40 22.75
C GLY A 661 12.86 20.94 22.06
N SER A 662 13.94 20.15 22.11
CA SER A 662 15.24 20.50 21.52
C SER A 662 15.22 20.61 19.99
N ASP A 663 14.19 20.08 19.33
CA ASP A 663 14.06 20.22 17.87
C ASP A 663 13.89 21.70 17.47
N TRP A 664 13.35 22.54 18.36
CA TRP A 664 13.24 23.99 18.13
C TRP A 664 14.61 24.62 17.80
N ASP A 665 15.65 24.26 18.54
CA ASP A 665 16.99 24.83 18.37
C ASP A 665 17.57 24.55 16.97
N SER A 666 17.14 23.45 16.34
CA SER A 666 17.61 23.04 15.00
C SER A 666 16.93 23.81 13.86
N TYR A 667 15.79 24.44 14.14
CA TYR A 667 14.91 25.00 13.11
C TYR A 667 14.55 26.47 13.30
N LYS A 668 14.70 27.03 14.50
CA LYS A 668 14.26 28.40 14.82
C LYS A 668 14.81 29.48 13.89
N GLU A 669 16.07 29.36 13.46
CA GLU A 669 16.72 30.33 12.55
C GLU A 669 16.19 30.28 11.11
N LYS A 670 15.36 29.27 10.78
CA LYS A 670 14.76 29.10 9.45
C LYS A 670 13.29 29.56 9.39
N PHE A 671 12.72 29.92 10.54
CA PHE A 671 11.38 30.48 10.67
C PHE A 671 11.45 32.00 10.76
#